data_AF-A0A7V7ZHD5-F1
#
_entry.id   AF-A0A7V7ZHD5-F1
#
_cell.length_a   1.000
_cell.length_b   1.000
_cell.length_c   1.000
_cell.angle_alpha   90.00
_cell.angle_beta   90.00
_cell.angle_gamma   90.00
#
_symmetry.space_group_name_H-M   'P 1'
#
loop_
_entity.id
_entity.type
_entity.pdbx_description
1 polymer ?
#
loop_
_entity_poly.entity_id
_entity_poly.type
_entity_poly.pdbx_seq_one_letter_code
_entity_poly.pdbx_strand_id
1 'polypeptide(L)'
;MAGQLLALAPSAAAQSTNLALNRPVTVSSSENAGAFPASAAVDGNTGTRWSSAFSDPQWLQIDLGSTQNIGRVVLRWEAAYASAYQVQVSNDAASWSTIASVSGGDGGVDDLAITGIGRYVRVYTTSRATAYGASLWEVEIYGAATPTATPTATPPPTATPAPTCGSANLAQGHAAQASSSEAGTYPASAAFDGSATTRWSSTFSDPQWLQVDLGSAQPICRVRLSWEAAYGKAYQIQTSNDAATWTTIASVSGGDGGVDDLAITGTGRYVRMYGTQRTTIDGAQYGYSLWEFEVYGSSSTNPTPMPTSTVPPTATATPTGVPPTATPAPTTVPGPVDFGPNVTVFDPSMSSADIQAKLNAVFAVQESNQFGSERNALLFKPGSYSVDANIGFNTQIAGLGFSPDDVTINGYVRAEADWFGDNGTQNFWRFAENMAVNPPDGNNRWAVSQAAPFRRMHVRGQLQLDPRNHGWSSGGFIADSKIEGQVFSGSQQQYFTRSSQIGSWSNGVWNMVFVGVSGAPAQSFPEPPYTVIGQVPVIREKPFLYINAAGSYQVFVPALRTNTSGNTWDGKTPAGSSLPISQFYIVKPGATAADINAALAQGKDLLVTPGVYHLNQSINVTRANTVVLGLGLATFIPDGGVVAMRVADVDGVKIAGILFDAGTTNSPILLEVGPSGSTASHAANPTSLHDVFARIGGAVAGKATVSVVVNSSDVIIDHTWLWRGDHGSGIGWNTNTADNGLVVNGSNVTAYGLFVEHYQKYNVVWNGNGGRTYFFQNELPYDPPNQASWMNGSTRGYAAYKVADSVTTHEAWGLGSYCYFNVDPSIVAERGFEVPNTPGVRFHDLLTVSLGGNGTIAHVINSTGDAAQGTATVPVKIVSYP
;
A
#
# COMPACT_ATOMS: atom_id res chain seq x y z
N MET A 1 22.60 -9.67 -62.87
CA MET A 1 22.11 -10.93 -62.25
C MET A 1 23.11 -11.29 -61.16
N ALA A 2 22.79 -11.51 -59.90
CA ALA A 2 21.60 -12.06 -59.26
C ALA A 2 21.26 -11.30 -57.95
N GLY A 3 19.98 -11.33 -57.56
CA GLY A 3 19.45 -10.69 -56.36
C GLY A 3 19.80 -11.45 -55.08
N GLN A 4 20.17 -10.68 -54.05
CA GLN A 4 20.44 -11.11 -52.69
C GLN A 4 19.17 -11.60 -51.99
N LEU A 5 19.25 -12.79 -51.39
CA LEU A 5 18.39 -13.21 -50.28
C LEU A 5 18.76 -12.39 -49.04
N LEU A 6 17.78 -11.68 -48.45
CA LEU A 6 17.89 -11.14 -47.09
C LEU A 6 17.87 -12.30 -46.08
N ALA A 7 18.93 -12.40 -45.29
CA ALA A 7 18.91 -13.14 -44.03
C ALA A 7 18.29 -12.25 -42.94
N LEU A 8 17.22 -12.73 -42.32
CA LEU A 8 16.60 -12.13 -41.14
C LEU A 8 17.59 -12.20 -39.96
N ALA A 9 17.91 -11.04 -39.39
CA ALA A 9 18.61 -10.94 -38.12
C ALA A 9 17.68 -11.41 -36.97
N PRO A 10 18.17 -12.17 -35.98
CA PRO A 10 17.38 -12.50 -34.80
C PRO A 10 17.09 -11.26 -33.96
N SER A 11 15.83 -11.16 -33.55
CA SER A 11 15.22 -10.21 -32.61
C SER A 11 16.12 -9.89 -31.41
N ALA A 12 16.35 -8.60 -31.17
CA ALA A 12 16.94 -8.09 -29.93
C ALA A 12 16.01 -8.41 -28.75
N ALA A 13 16.43 -9.31 -27.86
CA ALA A 13 15.74 -9.64 -26.64
C ALA A 13 15.72 -8.44 -25.67
N ALA A 14 14.57 -8.22 -25.04
CA ALA A 14 14.37 -7.22 -24.00
C ALA A 14 15.41 -7.39 -22.88
N GLN A 15 16.22 -6.35 -22.64
CA GLN A 15 17.16 -6.37 -21.51
C GLN A 15 16.37 -6.28 -20.20
N SER A 16 16.42 -7.37 -19.44
CA SER A 16 15.94 -7.52 -18.07
C SER A 16 16.70 -6.59 -17.12
N THR A 17 16.07 -6.21 -16.01
CA THR A 17 16.70 -5.41 -14.95
C THR A 17 17.89 -6.16 -14.33
N ASN A 18 19.04 -5.48 -14.13
CA ASN A 18 20.19 -6.03 -13.39
C ASN A 18 19.85 -6.14 -11.89
N LEU A 19 19.67 -7.36 -11.40
CA LEU A 19 19.32 -7.70 -10.03
C LEU A 19 20.43 -7.41 -9.02
N ALA A 20 21.69 -7.31 -9.47
CA ALA A 20 22.85 -7.03 -8.63
C ALA A 20 23.04 -5.54 -8.33
N LEU A 21 22.46 -4.64 -9.13
CA LEU A 21 22.73 -3.20 -9.07
C LEU A 21 22.46 -2.62 -7.67
N ASN A 22 23.47 -1.97 -7.10
CA ASN A 22 23.49 -1.35 -5.77
C ASN A 22 23.15 -2.32 -4.62
N ARG A 23 23.30 -3.62 -4.81
CA ARG A 23 23.07 -4.63 -3.77
C ARG A 23 24.22 -4.68 -2.77
N PRO A 24 23.95 -5.10 -1.50
CA PRO A 24 25.01 -5.33 -0.53
C PRO A 24 26.00 -6.39 -1.03
N VAL A 25 27.30 -6.06 -0.97
CA VAL A 25 28.39 -6.95 -1.40
C VAL A 25 29.30 -7.27 -0.22
N THR A 26 29.60 -8.56 -0.03
CA THR A 26 30.64 -9.05 0.87
C THR A 26 31.75 -9.71 0.06
N VAL A 27 33.00 -9.51 0.44
CA VAL A 27 34.17 -10.03 -0.29
C VAL A 27 35.12 -10.75 0.65
N SER A 28 35.87 -11.71 0.13
CA SER A 28 36.91 -12.41 0.89
C SER A 28 38.04 -11.48 1.32
N SER A 29 38.38 -10.50 0.50
CA SER A 29 39.39 -9.48 0.79
C SER A 29 39.26 -8.28 -0.15
N SER A 30 40.01 -7.23 0.10
CA SER A 30 40.21 -6.13 -0.85
C SER A 30 41.69 -5.75 -0.84
N GLU A 31 42.28 -5.58 -2.03
CA GLU A 31 43.66 -5.09 -2.18
C GLU A 31 43.86 -3.74 -1.47
N ASN A 32 42.89 -2.84 -1.67
CA ASN A 32 42.77 -1.57 -0.96
C ASN A 32 41.28 -1.20 -0.87
N ALA A 33 40.67 -1.38 0.30
CA ALA A 33 39.23 -1.14 0.48
C ALA A 33 38.82 0.34 0.26
N GLY A 34 39.75 1.30 0.35
CA GLY A 34 39.46 2.71 0.09
C GLY A 34 39.46 3.07 -1.40
N ALA A 35 40.24 2.36 -2.22
CA ALA A 35 40.34 2.62 -3.66
C ALA A 35 39.52 1.65 -4.51
N PHE A 36 39.37 0.39 -4.07
CA PHE A 36 38.70 -0.69 -4.79
C PHE A 36 37.67 -1.41 -3.89
N PRO A 37 36.65 -0.69 -3.39
CA PRO A 37 35.68 -1.26 -2.46
C PRO A 37 34.82 -2.33 -3.11
N ALA A 38 34.27 -3.24 -2.30
CA ALA A 38 33.36 -4.29 -2.76
C ALA A 38 32.12 -3.76 -3.52
N SER A 39 31.61 -2.60 -3.09
CA SER A 39 30.44 -1.95 -3.73
C SER A 39 30.70 -1.54 -5.17
N ALA A 40 31.95 -1.31 -5.56
CA ALA A 40 32.31 -0.89 -6.91
C ALA A 40 32.17 -2.00 -7.97
N ALA A 41 31.85 -3.24 -7.57
CA ALA A 41 31.56 -4.32 -8.51
C ALA A 41 30.08 -4.39 -8.93
N VAL A 42 29.20 -3.58 -8.33
CA VAL A 42 27.75 -3.63 -8.59
C VAL A 42 27.13 -2.22 -8.62
N ASP A 43 27.92 -1.17 -8.83
CA ASP A 43 27.46 0.22 -8.79
C ASP A 43 26.94 0.71 -10.17
N GLY A 44 27.04 -0.13 -11.20
CA GLY A 44 26.62 0.20 -12.56
C GLY A 44 27.61 1.11 -13.31
N ASN A 45 28.82 1.30 -12.79
CA ASN A 45 29.84 2.16 -13.37
C ASN A 45 31.08 1.35 -13.78
N THR A 46 31.24 1.13 -15.09
CA THR A 46 32.38 0.38 -15.65
C THR A 46 33.74 1.09 -15.56
N GLY A 47 33.85 2.20 -14.81
CA GLY A 47 35.08 2.91 -14.50
C GLY A 47 35.57 2.72 -13.06
N THR A 48 34.80 2.04 -12.20
CA THR A 48 35.13 1.69 -10.81
C THR A 48 35.19 0.17 -10.66
N ARG A 49 36.03 -0.35 -9.74
CA ARG A 49 36.24 -1.80 -9.62
C ARG A 49 36.41 -2.26 -8.18
N TRP A 50 36.04 -3.51 -7.92
CA TRP A 50 36.56 -4.28 -6.79
C TRP A 50 37.85 -5.02 -7.19
N SER A 51 38.80 -5.14 -6.26
CA SER A 51 40.07 -5.86 -6.42
C SER A 51 40.36 -6.70 -5.18
N SER A 52 40.61 -8.00 -5.33
CA SER A 52 40.97 -8.88 -4.21
C SER A 52 42.44 -8.79 -3.81
N ALA A 53 42.80 -9.37 -2.66
CA ALA A 53 44.20 -9.68 -2.34
C ALA A 53 44.80 -10.70 -3.33
N PHE A 54 46.14 -10.75 -3.39
CA PHE A 54 46.89 -11.51 -4.41
C PHE A 54 47.14 -12.97 -3.97
N SER A 55 46.08 -13.64 -3.53
CA SER A 55 46.08 -15.04 -3.09
C SER A 55 44.85 -15.75 -3.64
N ASP A 56 44.91 -17.08 -3.82
CA ASP A 56 43.78 -17.88 -4.29
C ASP A 56 43.36 -18.85 -3.16
N PRO A 57 42.06 -19.13 -2.98
CA PRO A 57 40.90 -18.58 -3.69
C PRO A 57 40.45 -17.21 -3.15
N GLN A 58 39.70 -16.46 -3.96
CA GLN A 58 39.01 -15.22 -3.56
C GLN A 58 37.55 -15.30 -3.98
N TRP A 59 36.72 -14.46 -3.39
CA TRP A 59 35.31 -14.40 -3.76
C TRP A 59 34.67 -13.05 -3.50
N LEU A 60 33.65 -12.78 -4.29
CA LEU A 60 32.71 -11.70 -4.11
C LEU A 60 31.30 -12.27 -4.07
N GLN A 61 30.53 -11.88 -3.06
CA GLN A 61 29.16 -12.32 -2.79
C GLN A 61 28.22 -11.13 -2.80
N ILE A 62 27.07 -11.28 -3.45
CA ILE A 62 26.04 -10.26 -3.60
C ILE A 62 24.76 -10.78 -2.95
N ASP A 63 24.14 -9.99 -2.05
CA ASP A 63 22.79 -10.27 -1.51
C ASP A 63 21.72 -9.62 -2.40
N LEU A 64 20.96 -10.44 -3.14
CA LEU A 64 19.88 -9.96 -4.01
C LEU A 64 18.64 -9.51 -3.22
N GLY A 65 18.65 -9.58 -1.88
CA GLY A 65 17.57 -9.17 -0.97
C GLY A 65 16.46 -10.21 -0.82
N SER A 66 16.25 -11.07 -1.81
CA SER A 66 15.32 -12.20 -1.79
C SER A 66 15.77 -13.28 -2.77
N THR A 67 15.24 -14.51 -2.67
CA THR A 67 15.54 -15.59 -3.62
C THR A 67 15.05 -15.21 -5.04
N GLN A 68 15.94 -15.29 -6.03
CA GLN A 68 15.67 -14.95 -7.42
C GLN A 68 15.92 -16.13 -8.35
N ASN A 69 15.16 -16.21 -9.45
CA ASN A 69 15.46 -17.10 -10.58
C ASN A 69 16.51 -16.43 -11.47
N ILE A 70 17.73 -16.96 -11.50
CA ILE A 70 18.86 -16.41 -12.23
C ILE A 70 18.96 -17.10 -13.59
N GLY A 71 18.98 -16.29 -14.64
CA GLY A 71 19.04 -16.72 -16.05
C GLY A 71 20.34 -16.35 -16.75
N ARG A 72 21.02 -15.31 -16.28
CA ARG A 72 22.23 -14.78 -16.91
C ARG A 72 23.08 -14.01 -15.91
N VAL A 73 24.39 -14.18 -15.97
CA VAL A 73 25.37 -13.42 -15.17
C VAL A 73 26.43 -12.88 -16.11
N VAL A 74 26.69 -11.58 -16.04
CA VAL A 74 27.75 -10.91 -16.81
C VAL A 74 28.85 -10.49 -15.85
N LEU A 75 30.07 -10.94 -16.08
CA LEU A 75 31.27 -10.54 -15.33
C LEU A 75 32.15 -9.70 -16.23
N ARG A 76 32.46 -8.47 -15.82
CA ARG A 76 33.38 -7.59 -16.54
C ARG A 76 34.70 -7.53 -15.80
N TRP A 77 35.68 -8.30 -16.24
CA TRP A 77 37.00 -8.37 -15.62
C TRP A 77 37.86 -7.14 -15.96
N GLU A 78 38.72 -6.79 -15.02
CA GLU A 78 39.90 -5.95 -15.30
C GLU A 78 41.02 -6.81 -15.95
N ALA A 79 42.14 -6.20 -16.35
CA ALA A 79 43.31 -6.94 -16.81
C ALA A 79 43.78 -8.02 -15.82
N ALA A 80 43.55 -7.84 -14.51
CA ALA A 80 43.72 -8.86 -13.48
C ALA A 80 42.43 -9.68 -13.31
N TYR A 81 42.35 -10.82 -14.03
CA TYR A 81 41.17 -11.70 -14.07
C TYR A 81 41.44 -13.10 -13.51
N ALA A 82 40.37 -13.89 -13.33
CA ALA A 82 40.46 -15.29 -12.90
C ALA A 82 40.57 -16.25 -14.10
N SER A 83 41.61 -17.09 -14.13
CA SER A 83 41.75 -18.18 -15.12
C SER A 83 40.83 -19.36 -14.81
N ALA A 84 40.37 -19.49 -13.56
CA ALA A 84 39.30 -20.41 -13.17
C ALA A 84 38.43 -19.80 -12.06
N TYR A 85 37.11 -19.95 -12.18
CA TYR A 85 36.14 -19.48 -11.19
C TYR A 85 34.83 -20.27 -11.26
N GLN A 86 34.00 -20.10 -10.22
CA GLN A 86 32.66 -20.65 -10.14
C GLN A 86 31.65 -19.54 -9.88
N VAL A 87 30.46 -19.64 -10.47
CA VAL A 87 29.29 -18.88 -10.04
C VAL A 87 28.45 -19.78 -9.17
N GLN A 88 28.18 -19.34 -7.95
CA GLN A 88 27.48 -20.10 -6.93
C GLN A 88 26.26 -19.34 -6.45
N VAL A 89 25.24 -20.07 -6.05
CA VAL A 89 24.03 -19.52 -5.41
C VAL A 89 23.87 -20.09 -4.02
N SER A 90 23.23 -19.31 -3.16
CA SER A 90 22.88 -19.71 -1.81
C SER A 90 21.59 -19.02 -1.39
N ASN A 91 20.82 -19.63 -0.49
CA ASN A 91 19.69 -18.97 0.17
C ASN A 91 20.08 -18.34 1.51
N ASP A 92 21.24 -18.71 2.07
CA ASP A 92 21.64 -18.43 3.46
C ASP A 92 23.05 -17.82 3.60
N ALA A 93 23.76 -17.60 2.48
CA ALA A 93 25.16 -17.18 2.40
C ALA A 93 26.19 -18.15 3.02
N ALA A 94 25.76 -19.34 3.47
CA ALA A 94 26.61 -20.33 4.14
C ALA A 94 26.74 -21.61 3.31
N SER A 95 25.61 -22.09 2.78
CA SER A 95 25.50 -23.29 1.95
C SER A 95 25.43 -22.88 0.49
N TRP A 96 26.43 -23.28 -0.30
CA TRP A 96 26.60 -22.81 -1.67
C TRP A 96 26.44 -23.95 -2.67
N SER A 97 25.63 -23.72 -3.70
CA SER A 97 25.49 -24.60 -4.86
C SER A 97 26.12 -23.95 -6.07
N THR A 98 27.03 -24.65 -6.75
CA THR A 98 27.66 -24.15 -7.98
C THR A 98 26.70 -24.27 -9.16
N ILE A 99 26.41 -23.16 -9.83
CA ILE A 99 25.53 -23.10 -11.02
C ILE A 99 26.30 -22.85 -12.31
N ALA A 100 27.58 -22.45 -12.23
CA ALA A 100 28.51 -22.48 -13.36
C ALA A 100 29.95 -22.69 -12.87
N SER A 101 30.77 -23.37 -13.66
CA SER A 101 32.23 -23.47 -13.46
C SER A 101 32.93 -23.11 -14.77
N VAL A 102 33.93 -22.23 -14.68
CA VAL A 102 34.73 -21.79 -15.82
C VAL A 102 36.20 -22.09 -15.53
N SER A 103 36.90 -22.64 -16.52
CA SER A 103 38.33 -22.96 -16.47
C SER A 103 38.98 -22.53 -17.78
N GLY A 104 40.19 -21.98 -17.72
CA GLY A 104 40.87 -21.42 -18.88
C GLY A 104 40.31 -20.06 -19.32
N GLY A 105 39.80 -19.25 -18.38
CA GLY A 105 39.32 -17.89 -18.67
C GLY A 105 40.38 -17.03 -19.34
N ASP A 106 39.95 -16.08 -20.17
CA ASP A 106 40.78 -15.18 -20.99
C ASP A 106 40.63 -13.69 -20.60
N GLY A 107 39.82 -13.39 -19.58
CA GLY A 107 39.57 -12.04 -19.09
C GLY A 107 38.47 -11.34 -19.88
N GLY A 108 38.44 -10.00 -19.87
CA GLY A 108 37.42 -9.25 -20.61
C GLY A 108 36.01 -9.44 -20.04
N VAL A 109 35.02 -9.69 -20.90
CA VAL A 109 33.61 -9.82 -20.48
C VAL A 109 33.14 -11.26 -20.66
N ASP A 110 32.78 -11.89 -19.55
CA ASP A 110 32.09 -13.18 -19.55
C ASP A 110 30.59 -12.95 -19.47
N ASP A 111 29.85 -13.45 -20.44
CA ASP A 111 28.38 -13.38 -20.49
C ASP A 111 27.78 -14.79 -20.41
N LEU A 112 27.41 -15.18 -19.20
CA LEU A 112 27.04 -16.55 -18.86
C LEU A 112 25.53 -16.70 -18.82
N ALA A 113 24.96 -17.44 -19.78
CA ALA A 113 23.59 -17.94 -19.66
C ALA A 113 23.58 -19.14 -18.69
N ILE A 114 22.90 -19.02 -17.56
CA ILE A 114 22.92 -20.00 -16.47
C ILE A 114 21.52 -20.21 -15.90
N THR A 115 21.32 -21.27 -15.12
CA THR A 115 20.05 -21.50 -14.42
C THR A 115 20.35 -21.79 -12.97
N GLY A 116 19.86 -20.92 -12.09
CA GLY A 116 20.05 -21.06 -10.65
C GLY A 116 18.95 -20.36 -9.90
N ILE A 117 18.71 -20.80 -8.66
CA ILE A 117 17.76 -20.16 -7.75
C ILE A 117 18.52 -19.89 -6.46
N GLY A 118 18.53 -18.63 -6.02
CA GLY A 118 19.19 -18.25 -4.79
C GLY A 118 18.99 -16.79 -4.44
N ARG A 119 19.14 -16.46 -3.16
CA ARG A 119 19.16 -15.07 -2.67
C ARG A 119 20.54 -14.45 -2.79
N TYR A 120 21.58 -15.22 -2.54
CA TYR A 120 22.96 -14.79 -2.63
C TYR A 120 23.60 -15.38 -3.88
N VAL A 121 24.38 -14.58 -4.58
CA VAL A 121 25.21 -15.02 -5.72
C VAL A 121 26.66 -14.74 -5.39
N ARG A 122 27.53 -15.73 -5.57
CA ARG A 122 28.96 -15.63 -5.31
C ARG A 122 29.77 -15.99 -6.54
N VAL A 123 30.67 -15.08 -6.93
CA VAL A 123 31.75 -15.35 -7.87
C VAL A 123 32.94 -15.84 -7.04
N TYR A 124 33.22 -17.14 -7.12
CA TYR A 124 34.28 -17.81 -6.36
C TYR A 124 35.46 -18.10 -7.29
N THR A 125 36.48 -17.24 -7.26
CA THR A 125 37.67 -17.32 -8.12
C THR A 125 38.66 -18.31 -7.54
N THR A 126 38.84 -19.45 -8.22
CA THR A 126 39.67 -20.57 -7.75
C THR A 126 41.10 -20.50 -8.21
N SER A 127 41.37 -19.83 -9.34
CA SER A 127 42.73 -19.56 -9.82
C SER A 127 42.81 -18.23 -10.55
N ARG A 128 43.83 -17.42 -10.22
CA ARG A 128 44.12 -16.17 -10.92
C ARG A 128 44.92 -16.39 -12.21
N ALA A 129 44.71 -15.55 -13.21
CA ALA A 129 45.43 -15.61 -14.47
C ALA A 129 46.75 -14.81 -14.47
N THR A 130 46.91 -13.88 -13.52
CA THR A 130 48.08 -13.00 -13.43
C THR A 130 48.74 -13.08 -12.05
N ALA A 131 49.79 -12.29 -11.80
CA ALA A 131 50.38 -12.19 -10.45
C ALA A 131 49.51 -11.37 -9.46
N TYR A 132 48.48 -10.66 -9.96
CA TYR A 132 47.58 -9.78 -9.21
C TYR A 132 46.29 -10.50 -8.78
N GLY A 133 45.55 -9.89 -7.84
CA GLY A 133 44.25 -10.41 -7.37
C GLY A 133 43.16 -10.36 -8.44
N ALA A 134 42.06 -11.08 -8.22
CA ALA A 134 40.89 -11.02 -9.10
C ALA A 134 40.23 -9.64 -9.00
N SER A 135 39.90 -9.05 -10.15
CA SER A 135 39.35 -7.71 -10.21
C SER A 135 38.19 -7.61 -11.21
N LEU A 136 37.08 -7.02 -10.76
CA LEU A 136 35.84 -6.89 -11.53
C LEU A 136 35.41 -5.42 -11.59
N TRP A 137 35.22 -4.91 -12.81
CA TRP A 137 34.59 -3.62 -13.09
C TRP A 137 33.09 -3.67 -12.83
N GLU A 138 32.43 -4.81 -13.08
CA GLU A 138 31.00 -4.97 -12.82
C GLU A 138 30.61 -6.46 -12.79
N VAL A 139 29.61 -6.78 -11.97
CA VAL A 139 28.89 -8.05 -11.91
C VAL A 139 27.41 -7.78 -12.12
N GLU A 140 26.88 -8.19 -13.26
CA GLU A 140 25.48 -8.02 -13.60
C GLU A 140 24.74 -9.36 -13.48
N ILE A 141 23.59 -9.39 -12.82
CA ILE A 141 22.79 -10.61 -12.62
C ILE A 141 21.39 -10.37 -13.19
N TYR A 142 20.92 -11.27 -14.05
CA TYR A 142 19.65 -11.11 -14.76
C TYR A 142 18.75 -12.32 -14.54
N GLY A 143 17.43 -12.06 -14.48
CA GLY A 143 16.43 -13.11 -14.28
C GLY A 143 16.29 -14.09 -15.45
N ALA A 144 15.86 -15.32 -15.18
CA ALA A 144 15.56 -16.32 -16.21
C ALA A 144 14.29 -15.96 -16.99
N ALA A 145 14.40 -15.85 -18.33
CA ALA A 145 13.25 -15.71 -19.20
C ALA A 145 12.40 -17.00 -19.14
N THR A 146 11.12 -16.87 -18.81
CA THR A 146 10.18 -18.00 -18.89
C THR A 146 9.95 -18.34 -20.37
N PRO A 147 10.23 -19.57 -20.84
CA PRO A 147 9.99 -19.92 -22.23
C PRO A 147 8.48 -19.82 -22.52
N THR A 148 8.12 -18.89 -23.39
CA THR A 148 6.75 -18.76 -23.91
C THR A 148 6.51 -19.92 -24.88
N ALA A 149 5.65 -20.86 -24.52
CA ALA A 149 5.21 -21.91 -25.45
C ALA A 149 4.32 -21.29 -26.55
N THR A 150 4.68 -21.52 -27.81
CA THR A 150 3.88 -21.14 -28.99
C THR A 150 2.54 -21.89 -28.98
N PRO A 151 1.37 -21.21 -28.95
CA PRO A 151 0.09 -21.90 -28.94
C PRO A 151 -0.28 -22.38 -30.35
N THR A 152 -0.51 -23.69 -30.49
CA THR A 152 -1.30 -24.26 -31.59
C THR A 152 -2.74 -24.46 -31.09
N ALA A 153 -3.72 -24.03 -31.88
CA ALA A 153 -5.13 -23.99 -31.49
C ALA A 153 -5.76 -25.40 -31.35
N THR A 154 -6.37 -25.71 -30.21
CA THR A 154 -7.33 -26.82 -29.98
C THR A 154 -8.21 -26.42 -28.76
N PRO A 155 -9.50 -26.80 -28.68
CA PRO A 155 -10.50 -26.11 -27.86
C PRO A 155 -10.35 -26.40 -26.35
N PRO A 156 -10.93 -25.56 -25.48
CA PRO A 156 -10.55 -25.48 -24.06
C PRO A 156 -11.01 -26.70 -23.25
N PRO A 157 -10.15 -27.27 -22.39
CA PRO A 157 -10.60 -28.10 -21.28
C PRO A 157 -11.06 -27.19 -20.13
N THR A 158 -12.21 -27.52 -19.55
CA THR A 158 -12.77 -26.87 -18.37
C THR A 158 -11.76 -26.91 -17.22
N ALA A 159 -11.31 -25.75 -16.72
CA ALA A 159 -10.36 -25.67 -15.62
C ALA A 159 -11.04 -25.93 -14.27
N THR A 160 -10.53 -26.93 -13.55
CA THR A 160 -10.85 -27.20 -12.15
C THR A 160 -10.18 -26.15 -11.25
N PRO A 161 -10.84 -25.62 -10.20
CA PRO A 161 -10.26 -24.61 -9.30
C PRO A 161 -9.00 -25.12 -8.58
N ALA A 162 -8.02 -24.22 -8.39
CA ALA A 162 -6.84 -24.50 -7.56
C ALA A 162 -7.25 -24.59 -6.07
N PRO A 163 -6.70 -25.54 -5.29
CA PRO A 163 -7.12 -25.79 -3.92
C PRO A 163 -6.66 -24.69 -2.96
N THR A 164 -7.59 -24.11 -2.19
CA THR A 164 -7.31 -23.13 -1.13
C THR A 164 -6.87 -23.81 0.17
N CYS A 165 -5.90 -23.20 0.87
CA CYS A 165 -5.40 -23.68 2.16
C CYS A 165 -6.47 -23.56 3.24
N GLY A 166 -6.79 -24.67 3.92
CA GLY A 166 -7.82 -24.71 4.96
C GLY A 166 -7.39 -24.03 6.26
N SER A 167 -8.37 -23.66 7.10
CA SER A 167 -8.14 -23.02 8.41
C SER A 167 -8.18 -24.00 9.59
N ALA A 168 -8.39 -25.30 9.35
CA ALA A 168 -8.39 -26.33 10.38
C ALA A 168 -6.96 -26.84 10.62
N ASN A 169 -6.51 -26.83 11.88
CA ASN A 169 -5.25 -27.47 12.26
C ASN A 169 -5.41 -28.99 12.20
N LEU A 170 -4.85 -29.60 11.15
CA LEU A 170 -4.88 -31.04 10.90
C LEU A 170 -4.04 -31.83 11.92
N ALA A 171 -3.14 -31.18 12.65
CA ALA A 171 -2.28 -31.84 13.62
C ALA A 171 -2.90 -31.92 15.02
N GLN A 172 -3.96 -31.13 15.30
CA GLN A 172 -4.51 -31.03 16.66
C GLN A 172 -5.12 -32.37 17.14
N GLY A 173 -4.64 -32.86 18.28
CA GLY A 173 -5.09 -34.10 18.90
C GLY A 173 -4.57 -35.38 18.24
N HIS A 174 -3.69 -35.27 17.24
CA HIS A 174 -3.13 -36.43 16.53
C HIS A 174 -1.94 -37.07 17.26
N ALA A 175 -1.64 -38.33 16.91
CA ALA A 175 -0.54 -39.06 17.52
C ALA A 175 0.81 -38.45 17.16
N ALA A 176 1.61 -38.15 18.19
CA ALA A 176 2.90 -37.47 18.06
C ALA A 176 4.06 -38.35 18.51
N GLN A 177 5.21 -38.18 17.85
CA GLN A 177 6.48 -38.79 18.25
C GLN A 177 7.60 -37.75 18.17
N ALA A 178 8.66 -37.95 18.94
CA ALA A 178 9.85 -37.10 18.89
C ALA A 178 11.10 -37.96 19.00
N SER A 179 12.25 -37.43 18.58
CA SER A 179 13.55 -38.06 18.80
C SER A 179 13.87 -38.24 20.28
N SER A 180 13.37 -37.34 21.13
CA SER A 180 13.55 -37.40 22.58
C SER A 180 12.53 -36.52 23.31
N SER A 181 12.49 -36.63 24.64
CA SER A 181 11.83 -35.68 25.52
C SER A 181 12.74 -35.37 26.71
N GLU A 182 12.84 -34.09 27.09
CA GLU A 182 13.66 -33.63 28.22
C GLU A 182 13.24 -34.30 29.54
N ALA A 183 11.92 -34.45 29.75
CA ALA A 183 11.33 -35.15 30.88
C ALA A 183 9.92 -35.65 30.52
N GLY A 184 9.35 -36.55 31.32
CA GLY A 184 8.00 -37.08 31.11
C GLY A 184 6.88 -36.03 31.16
N THR A 185 7.15 -34.85 31.73
CA THR A 185 6.23 -33.70 31.77
C THR A 185 6.20 -32.87 30.49
N TYR A 186 7.12 -33.11 29.54
CA TYR A 186 7.20 -32.40 28.25
C TYR A 186 7.07 -33.36 27.06
N PRO A 187 5.98 -34.15 26.98
CA PRO A 187 5.80 -35.17 25.96
C PRO A 187 5.59 -34.56 24.58
N ALA A 188 5.84 -35.34 23.52
CA ALA A 188 5.61 -34.92 22.13
C ALA A 188 4.16 -34.47 21.85
N SER A 189 3.18 -35.07 22.55
CA SER A 189 1.76 -34.73 22.40
C SER A 189 1.41 -33.32 22.83
N ALA A 190 2.22 -32.69 23.70
CA ALA A 190 1.95 -31.37 24.24
C ALA A 190 2.17 -30.22 23.24
N ALA A 191 2.73 -30.50 22.06
CA ALA A 191 2.87 -29.52 20.98
C ALA A 191 1.75 -29.66 19.92
N PHE A 192 0.71 -30.44 20.20
CA PHE A 192 -0.40 -30.68 19.28
C PHE A 192 -1.75 -30.73 20.02
N ASP A 193 -1.83 -30.20 21.24
CA ASP A 193 -3.03 -30.31 22.10
C ASP A 193 -3.94 -29.08 22.02
N GLY A 194 -3.52 -28.04 21.29
CA GLY A 194 -4.20 -26.76 21.13
C GLY A 194 -4.02 -25.81 22.32
N SER A 195 -3.07 -26.06 23.22
CA SER A 195 -2.84 -25.26 24.42
C SER A 195 -1.53 -24.49 24.37
N ALA A 196 -1.61 -23.16 24.51
CA ALA A 196 -0.44 -22.29 24.59
C ALA A 196 0.31 -22.37 25.94
N THR A 197 -0.05 -23.30 26.82
CA THR A 197 0.51 -23.43 28.19
C THR A 197 1.20 -24.76 28.46
N THR A 198 1.14 -25.69 27.51
CA THR A 198 1.78 -27.01 27.51
C THR A 198 2.78 -27.05 26.37
N ARG A 199 3.91 -27.74 26.55
CA ARG A 199 4.99 -27.77 25.53
C ARG A 199 5.67 -29.12 25.43
N TRP A 200 6.13 -29.44 24.23
CA TRP A 200 7.18 -30.44 24.05
C TRP A 200 8.56 -29.81 24.27
N SER A 201 9.52 -30.59 24.78
CA SER A 201 10.92 -30.18 24.94
C SER A 201 11.85 -31.36 24.63
N SER A 202 12.91 -31.15 23.84
CA SER A 202 13.90 -32.18 23.50
C SER A 202 15.05 -32.26 24.50
N THR A 203 15.88 -33.31 24.40
CA THR A 203 17.23 -33.29 24.98
C THR A 203 18.13 -32.26 24.28
N PHE A 204 19.23 -31.88 24.93
CA PHE A 204 20.04 -30.73 24.55
C PHE A 204 21.13 -31.11 23.53
N SER A 205 20.73 -31.65 22.40
CA SER A 205 21.63 -32.01 21.30
C SER A 205 21.04 -31.66 19.94
N ASP A 206 21.89 -31.63 18.91
CA ASP A 206 21.50 -31.44 17.51
C ASP A 206 21.90 -32.69 16.71
N PRO A 207 21.07 -33.18 15.78
CA PRO A 207 19.70 -32.74 15.48
C PRO A 207 18.65 -33.34 16.42
N GLN A 208 17.48 -32.71 16.52
CA GLN A 208 16.27 -33.27 17.17
C GLN A 208 15.07 -33.08 16.27
N TRP A 209 14.03 -33.89 16.44
CA TRP A 209 12.81 -33.77 15.66
C TRP A 209 11.56 -34.03 16.48
N LEU A 210 10.47 -33.41 16.06
CA LEU A 210 9.11 -33.61 16.55
C LEU A 210 8.20 -33.82 15.34
N GLN A 211 7.37 -34.88 15.35
CA GLN A 211 6.49 -35.25 14.25
C GLN A 211 5.07 -35.56 14.72
N VAL A 212 4.13 -35.44 13.78
CA VAL A 212 2.72 -35.84 13.93
C VAL A 212 2.29 -36.79 12.81
N ASP A 213 1.43 -37.75 13.13
CA ASP A 213 0.72 -38.60 12.16
C ASP A 213 -0.70 -38.07 11.91
N LEU A 214 -0.94 -37.50 10.74
CA LEU A 214 -2.25 -36.96 10.32
C LEU A 214 -3.29 -38.06 10.03
N GLY A 215 -2.92 -39.34 10.15
CA GLY A 215 -3.78 -40.51 9.92
C GLY A 215 -3.91 -40.91 8.44
N SER A 216 -3.69 -39.98 7.50
CA SER A 216 -3.65 -40.23 6.05
C SER A 216 -2.83 -39.14 5.35
N ALA A 217 -2.43 -39.36 4.09
CA ALA A 217 -1.67 -38.36 3.33
C ALA A 217 -2.55 -37.14 3.02
N GLN A 218 -2.11 -35.97 3.46
CA GLN A 218 -2.81 -34.70 3.26
C GLN A 218 -1.97 -33.75 2.38
N PRO A 219 -2.60 -32.98 1.49
CA PRO A 219 -1.91 -31.89 0.82
C PRO A 219 -1.70 -30.76 1.83
N ILE A 220 -0.46 -30.38 2.09
CA ILE A 220 -0.07 -29.42 3.13
C ILE A 220 0.27 -28.09 2.47
N CYS A 221 -0.24 -27.01 3.05
CA CYS A 221 -0.12 -25.66 2.50
C CYS A 221 0.41 -24.63 3.51
N ARG A 222 0.41 -24.96 4.80
CA ARG A 222 0.96 -24.08 5.85
C ARG A 222 1.35 -24.88 7.09
N VAL A 223 2.43 -24.47 7.76
CA VAL A 223 2.83 -24.95 9.08
C VAL A 223 3.09 -23.76 9.97
N ARG A 224 2.59 -23.79 11.21
CA ARG A 224 2.84 -22.75 12.21
C ARG A 224 3.47 -23.38 13.45
N LEU A 225 4.62 -22.86 13.86
CA LEU A 225 5.35 -23.29 15.04
C LEU A 225 5.31 -22.17 16.08
N SER A 226 4.87 -22.48 17.30
CA SER A 226 4.94 -21.57 18.44
C SER A 226 6.03 -22.04 19.38
N TRP A 227 7.20 -21.40 19.33
CA TRP A 227 8.37 -21.76 20.13
C TRP A 227 8.29 -21.25 21.57
N GLU A 228 8.93 -21.99 22.46
CA GLU A 228 9.36 -21.46 23.77
C GLU A 228 10.64 -20.61 23.60
N ALA A 229 11.17 -20.02 24.67
CA ALA A 229 12.46 -19.34 24.63
C ALA A 229 13.59 -20.22 24.05
N ALA A 230 13.54 -21.54 24.29
CA ALA A 230 14.41 -22.55 23.72
C ALA A 230 13.94 -22.99 22.31
N TYR A 231 14.30 -22.20 21.29
CA TYR A 231 13.86 -22.39 19.91
C TYR A 231 14.94 -22.93 18.95
N GLY A 232 14.49 -23.36 17.76
CA GLY A 232 15.41 -23.73 16.68
C GLY A 232 15.98 -22.52 15.96
N LYS A 233 17.29 -22.28 16.11
CA LYS A 233 18.02 -21.28 15.31
C LYS A 233 18.12 -21.70 13.84
N ALA A 234 18.16 -23.00 13.57
CA ALA A 234 17.94 -23.55 12.25
C ALA A 234 17.14 -24.86 12.34
N TYR A 235 16.16 -25.03 11.46
CA TYR A 235 15.32 -26.21 11.40
C TYR A 235 14.68 -26.38 10.02
N GLN A 236 14.12 -27.56 9.75
CA GLN A 236 13.41 -27.88 8.52
C GLN A 236 12.00 -28.36 8.83
N ILE A 237 11.05 -28.08 7.94
CA ILE A 237 9.76 -28.76 7.90
C ILE A 237 9.83 -29.83 6.82
N GLN A 238 9.49 -31.07 7.18
CA GLN A 238 9.58 -32.21 6.29
C GLN A 238 8.27 -33.00 6.29
N THR A 239 7.96 -33.62 5.15
CA THR A 239 6.81 -34.54 5.01
C THR A 239 7.26 -35.94 4.63
N SER A 240 6.43 -36.92 4.98
CA SER A 240 6.63 -38.34 4.67
C SER A 240 5.29 -39.06 4.52
N ASN A 241 5.25 -40.14 3.74
CA ASN A 241 4.11 -41.05 3.68
C ASN A 241 4.27 -42.29 4.58
N ASP A 242 5.48 -42.60 5.01
CA ASP A 242 5.85 -43.85 5.71
C ASP A 242 6.59 -43.62 7.05
N ALA A 243 6.87 -42.37 7.42
CA ALA A 243 7.68 -41.93 8.55
C ALA A 243 9.17 -42.37 8.51
N ALA A 244 9.63 -42.94 7.40
CA ALA A 244 11.00 -43.38 7.19
C ALA A 244 11.72 -42.52 6.13
N THR A 245 11.04 -42.22 5.03
CA THR A 245 11.57 -41.44 3.92
C THR A 245 11.00 -40.02 3.98
N TRP A 246 11.87 -39.01 4.08
CA TRP A 246 11.47 -37.63 4.36
C TRP A 246 11.84 -36.69 3.21
N THR A 247 10.93 -35.77 2.86
CA THR A 247 11.15 -34.69 1.90
C THR A 247 11.07 -33.35 2.62
N THR A 248 12.09 -32.50 2.47
CA THR A 248 12.07 -31.15 3.03
C THR A 248 11.19 -30.24 2.19
N ILE A 249 10.23 -29.58 2.84
CA ILE A 249 9.29 -28.65 2.19
C ILE A 249 9.44 -27.21 2.67
N ALA A 250 10.20 -26.97 3.74
CA ALA A 250 10.74 -25.67 4.12
C ALA A 250 12.01 -25.81 4.95
N SER A 251 12.89 -24.82 4.87
CA SER A 251 14.08 -24.69 5.70
C SER A 251 14.14 -23.28 6.27
N VAL A 252 14.39 -23.17 7.56
CA VAL A 252 14.54 -21.91 8.28
C VAL A 252 15.93 -21.88 8.90
N SER A 253 16.65 -20.78 8.68
CA SER A 253 17.98 -20.52 9.23
C SER A 253 17.99 -19.14 9.87
N GLY A 254 18.67 -19.00 11.00
CA GLY A 254 18.73 -17.74 11.74
C GLY A 254 17.47 -17.42 12.55
N GLY A 255 16.62 -18.41 12.86
CA GLY A 255 15.36 -18.23 13.58
C GLY A 255 15.50 -17.35 14.82
N ASP A 256 14.46 -16.60 15.15
CA ASP A 256 14.45 -15.63 16.25
C ASP A 256 13.58 -16.08 17.44
N GLY A 257 12.93 -17.24 17.31
CA GLY A 257 12.01 -17.79 18.31
C GLY A 257 10.60 -17.28 18.11
N GLY A 258 9.78 -17.27 19.16
CA GLY A 258 8.40 -16.80 19.04
C GLY A 258 7.57 -17.68 18.08
N VAL A 259 6.80 -17.06 17.18
CA VAL A 259 5.93 -17.78 16.25
C VAL A 259 6.49 -17.73 14.84
N ASP A 260 6.76 -18.90 14.28
CA ASP A 260 7.05 -19.05 12.86
C ASP A 260 5.78 -19.49 12.13
N ASP A 261 5.42 -18.77 11.07
CA ASP A 261 4.22 -19.04 10.29
C ASP A 261 4.56 -19.20 8.80
N LEU A 262 4.67 -20.46 8.38
CA LEU A 262 5.30 -20.85 7.13
C LEU A 262 4.24 -21.22 6.09
N ALA A 263 4.12 -20.43 5.02
CA ALA A 263 3.43 -20.84 3.81
C ALA A 263 4.32 -21.82 3.03
N ILE A 264 3.84 -23.05 2.86
CA ILE A 264 4.63 -24.15 2.27
C ILE A 264 3.78 -24.93 1.28
N THR A 265 4.38 -25.81 0.50
CA THR A 265 3.60 -26.73 -0.36
C THR A 265 4.22 -28.10 -0.28
N GLY A 266 3.43 -29.10 0.10
CA GLY A 266 3.87 -30.47 0.23
C GLY A 266 2.70 -31.44 0.28
N THR A 267 3.00 -32.73 0.32
CA THR A 267 2.00 -33.77 0.62
C THR A 267 2.67 -34.80 1.52
N GLY A 268 1.93 -35.29 2.50
CA GLY A 268 2.42 -36.32 3.40
C GLY A 268 1.40 -36.72 4.45
N ARG A 269 1.54 -37.94 4.97
CA ARG A 269 0.81 -38.42 6.15
C ARG A 269 1.47 -37.94 7.44
N TYR A 270 2.80 -37.92 7.45
CA TYR A 270 3.59 -37.45 8.57
C TYR A 270 4.21 -36.11 8.24
N VAL A 271 4.22 -35.22 9.23
CA VAL A 271 4.89 -33.91 9.15
C VAL A 271 5.80 -33.78 10.35
N ARG A 272 7.03 -33.31 10.15
CA ARG A 272 7.96 -33.08 11.25
C ARG A 272 8.71 -31.77 11.13
N MET A 273 9.04 -31.22 12.28
CA MET A 273 10.09 -30.23 12.45
C MET A 273 11.38 -31.01 12.72
N TYR A 274 12.42 -30.76 11.93
CA TYR A 274 13.75 -31.33 12.06
C TYR A 274 14.73 -30.22 12.40
N GLY A 275 14.99 -30.04 13.69
CA GLY A 275 15.89 -29.04 14.24
C GLY A 275 17.35 -29.42 14.01
N THR A 276 18.11 -28.52 13.38
CA THR A 276 19.52 -28.73 13.03
C THR A 276 20.48 -27.84 13.79
N GLN A 277 20.00 -26.74 14.37
CA GLN A 277 20.77 -25.90 15.28
C GLN A 277 19.89 -25.25 16.36
N ARG A 278 20.25 -25.43 17.63
CA ARG A 278 19.59 -24.77 18.78
C ARG A 278 20.08 -23.34 18.97
N THR A 279 19.21 -22.49 19.52
CA THR A 279 19.59 -21.16 19.99
C THR A 279 20.48 -21.22 21.25
N THR A 280 21.16 -20.11 21.55
CA THR A 280 21.93 -19.92 22.80
C THR A 280 21.24 -18.86 23.64
N ILE A 281 20.94 -19.18 24.90
CA ILE A 281 20.29 -18.31 25.87
C ILE A 281 21.26 -18.14 27.05
N ASP A 282 21.68 -16.91 27.33
CA ASP A 282 22.63 -16.58 28.41
C ASP A 282 23.92 -17.44 28.42
N GLY A 283 24.42 -17.76 27.23
CA GLY A 283 25.64 -18.57 27.06
C GLY A 283 25.43 -20.09 27.19
N ALA A 284 24.20 -20.57 27.38
CA ALA A 284 23.83 -21.99 27.43
C ALA A 284 22.95 -22.40 26.24
N GLN A 285 23.07 -23.64 25.78
CA GLN A 285 22.21 -24.21 24.74
C GLN A 285 21.24 -25.24 25.32
N TYR A 286 19.96 -24.88 25.35
CA TYR A 286 18.85 -25.76 25.74
C TYR A 286 18.35 -26.59 24.55
N GLY A 287 17.41 -27.50 24.79
CA GLY A 287 16.75 -28.30 23.75
C GLY A 287 15.87 -27.46 22.83
N TYR A 288 15.21 -28.09 21.85
CA TYR A 288 14.12 -27.46 21.12
C TYR A 288 12.84 -27.59 21.92
N SER A 289 12.04 -26.52 21.98
CA SER A 289 10.77 -26.56 22.68
C SER A 289 9.68 -25.77 21.96
N LEU A 290 8.52 -26.42 21.81
CA LEU A 290 7.36 -25.90 21.09
C LEU A 290 6.14 -25.95 22.02
N TRP A 291 5.48 -24.81 22.18
CA TRP A 291 4.13 -24.72 22.72
C TRP A 291 3.12 -25.34 21.76
N GLU A 292 3.28 -25.09 20.45
CA GLU A 292 2.38 -25.67 19.43
C GLU A 292 3.08 -25.88 18.08
N PHE A 293 2.63 -26.90 17.36
CA PHE A 293 3.02 -27.23 15.98
C PHE A 293 1.76 -27.55 15.18
N GLU A 294 1.28 -26.54 14.47
CA GLU A 294 0.05 -26.60 13.71
C GLU A 294 0.35 -26.93 12.23
N VAL A 295 -0.44 -27.82 11.63
CA VAL A 295 -0.33 -28.20 10.21
C VAL A 295 -1.66 -27.93 9.52
N TYR A 296 -1.62 -27.26 8.37
CA TYR A 296 -2.81 -26.91 7.59
C TYR A 296 -2.72 -27.51 6.19
N GLY A 297 -3.84 -28.09 5.74
CA GLY A 297 -3.93 -28.70 4.42
C GLY A 297 -4.87 -27.99 3.47
N SER A 298 -4.65 -28.16 2.16
CA SER A 298 -5.45 -27.56 1.12
C SER A 298 -6.63 -28.45 0.74
N SER A 299 -7.80 -27.85 0.47
CA SER A 299 -8.97 -28.63 0.06
C SER A 299 -9.13 -28.59 -1.46
N SER A 300 -9.13 -29.76 -2.11
CA SER A 300 -9.62 -29.88 -3.48
C SER A 300 -11.13 -30.05 -3.45
N THR A 301 -11.88 -29.10 -4.01
CA THR A 301 -13.30 -29.32 -4.30
C THR A 301 -13.42 -30.21 -5.53
N ASN A 302 -13.42 -31.52 -5.33
CA ASN A 302 -14.11 -32.43 -6.24
C ASN A 302 -14.76 -33.57 -5.43
N PRO A 303 -16.09 -33.61 -5.31
CA PRO A 303 -16.76 -34.75 -4.71
C PRO A 303 -16.78 -35.88 -5.74
N THR A 304 -15.93 -36.90 -5.57
CA THR A 304 -16.12 -38.17 -6.29
C THR A 304 -17.39 -38.84 -5.76
N PRO A 305 -18.36 -39.20 -6.63
CA PRO A 305 -19.59 -39.83 -6.18
C PRO A 305 -19.32 -41.28 -5.75
N MET A 306 -19.64 -41.60 -4.49
CA MET A 306 -19.82 -42.99 -4.07
C MET A 306 -21.21 -43.49 -4.48
N PRO A 307 -21.36 -44.78 -4.80
CA PRO A 307 -22.55 -45.32 -5.44
C PRO A 307 -23.72 -45.41 -4.46
N THR A 308 -24.87 -44.87 -4.86
CA THR A 308 -26.15 -45.07 -4.17
C THR A 308 -26.65 -46.50 -4.40
N SER A 309 -26.66 -47.29 -3.33
CA SER A 309 -27.43 -48.52 -3.20
C SER A 309 -28.93 -48.19 -3.13
N THR A 310 -29.71 -48.88 -3.96
CA THR A 310 -31.16 -48.81 -4.08
C THR A 310 -31.88 -49.59 -2.98
N VAL A 311 -32.77 -48.95 -2.22
CA VAL A 311 -33.92 -49.61 -1.56
C VAL A 311 -35.17 -48.71 -1.65
N PRO A 312 -36.38 -49.23 -1.98
CA PRO A 312 -37.59 -48.44 -2.25
C PRO A 312 -38.34 -48.02 -0.97
N PRO A 313 -39.22 -47.00 -1.02
CA PRO A 313 -39.97 -46.54 0.14
C PRO A 313 -41.19 -47.43 0.41
N THR A 314 -41.42 -47.76 1.67
CA THR A 314 -42.73 -48.22 2.18
C THR A 314 -43.34 -47.06 2.97
N ALA A 315 -44.53 -46.64 2.56
CA ALA A 315 -45.33 -45.64 3.26
C ALA A 315 -46.00 -46.25 4.50
N THR A 316 -46.08 -45.53 5.63
CA THR A 316 -47.25 -45.56 6.54
C THR A 316 -47.30 -44.33 7.46
N ALA A 317 -48.51 -43.76 7.48
CA ALA A 317 -49.26 -42.89 8.41
C ALA A 317 -48.62 -42.15 9.62
N THR A 318 -49.14 -40.91 9.74
CA THR A 318 -49.23 -39.99 10.90
C THR A 318 -49.86 -40.64 12.15
N PRO A 319 -49.58 -40.13 13.37
CA PRO A 319 -50.59 -39.25 13.98
C PRO A 319 -50.05 -38.03 14.77
N THR A 320 -50.86 -36.98 14.66
CA THR A 320 -51.09 -35.76 15.47
C THR A 320 -50.49 -35.63 16.88
N GLY A 321 -50.03 -34.41 17.23
CA GLY A 321 -50.06 -33.91 18.61
C GLY A 321 -49.22 -32.68 18.96
N VAL A 322 -49.89 -31.52 19.08
CA VAL A 322 -49.61 -30.35 19.95
C VAL A 322 -48.47 -29.35 19.56
N PRO A 323 -48.75 -28.02 19.48
CA PRO A 323 -47.74 -26.97 19.30
C PRO A 323 -47.20 -26.46 20.63
N PRO A 324 -45.89 -26.15 20.72
CA PRO A 324 -45.52 -24.86 21.33
C PRO A 324 -44.29 -24.18 20.71
N THR A 325 -44.42 -22.87 20.56
CA THR A 325 -43.40 -21.82 20.76
C THR A 325 -42.21 -21.76 19.80
N ALA A 326 -42.07 -20.60 19.14
CA ALA A 326 -40.90 -20.23 18.36
C ALA A 326 -39.64 -20.25 19.23
N THR A 327 -38.75 -21.20 18.97
CA THR A 327 -37.36 -21.17 19.43
C THR A 327 -36.62 -20.11 18.61
N PRO A 328 -35.84 -19.20 19.22
CA PRO A 328 -35.00 -18.27 18.48
C PRO A 328 -34.05 -19.08 17.59
N ALA A 329 -33.85 -18.62 16.35
CA ALA A 329 -32.75 -19.12 15.53
C ALA A 329 -31.45 -19.07 16.36
N PRO A 330 -30.61 -20.12 16.34
CA PRO A 330 -29.37 -20.12 17.10
C PRO A 330 -28.54 -18.92 16.63
N THR A 331 -28.33 -17.96 17.55
CA THR A 331 -27.31 -16.94 17.42
C THR A 331 -25.97 -17.65 17.37
N THR A 332 -25.52 -17.99 16.16
CA THR A 332 -24.10 -18.25 15.91
C THR A 332 -23.39 -16.96 16.27
N VAL A 333 -22.75 -16.92 17.42
CA VAL A 333 -21.73 -15.91 17.72
C VAL A 333 -20.73 -16.00 16.57
N PRO A 334 -20.56 -14.95 15.74
CA PRO A 334 -19.63 -15.02 14.63
C PRO A 334 -18.23 -15.26 15.21
N GLY A 335 -17.53 -16.26 14.68
CA GLY A 335 -16.10 -16.43 14.97
C GLY A 335 -15.31 -15.17 14.59
N PRO A 336 -14.09 -14.99 15.13
CA PRO A 336 -13.27 -13.83 14.84
C PRO A 336 -13.06 -13.66 13.33
N VAL A 337 -13.38 -12.47 12.80
CA VAL A 337 -13.09 -12.12 11.41
C VAL A 337 -11.60 -11.86 11.30
N ASP A 338 -10.93 -12.62 10.44
CA ASP A 338 -9.50 -12.43 10.16
C ASP A 338 -9.33 -11.35 9.08
N PHE A 339 -8.78 -10.19 9.48
CA PHE A 339 -8.41 -9.08 8.59
C PHE A 339 -6.93 -9.12 8.15
N GLY A 340 -6.20 -10.18 8.47
CA GLY A 340 -4.78 -10.30 8.19
C GLY A 340 -3.89 -9.62 9.25
N PRO A 341 -2.57 -9.85 9.17
CA PRO A 341 -1.61 -9.51 10.22
C PRO A 341 -1.40 -8.00 10.41
N ASN A 342 -1.73 -7.21 9.38
CA ASN A 342 -1.50 -5.76 9.35
C ASN A 342 -2.67 -4.97 9.96
N VAL A 343 -3.70 -5.68 10.45
CA VAL A 343 -4.81 -5.09 11.19
C VAL A 343 -4.70 -5.51 12.65
N THR A 344 -4.51 -4.54 13.53
CA THR A 344 -4.57 -4.76 14.98
C THR A 344 -5.92 -4.27 15.48
N VAL A 345 -6.67 -5.15 16.17
CA VAL A 345 -7.94 -4.79 16.81
C VAL A 345 -7.76 -4.78 18.32
N PHE A 346 -7.90 -3.61 18.94
CA PHE A 346 -7.83 -3.42 20.38
C PHE A 346 -9.21 -3.56 21.03
N ASP A 347 -9.27 -4.31 22.12
CA ASP A 347 -10.47 -4.53 22.94
C ASP A 347 -10.32 -3.81 24.29
N PRO A 348 -11.39 -3.28 24.92
CA PRO A 348 -11.29 -2.62 26.22
C PRO A 348 -10.76 -3.53 27.35
N SER A 349 -10.75 -4.85 27.17
CA SER A 349 -10.15 -5.79 28.12
C SER A 349 -8.62 -5.82 28.05
N MET A 350 -7.98 -5.29 27.00
CA MET A 350 -6.54 -5.22 26.87
C MET A 350 -5.97 -4.14 27.80
N SER A 351 -4.80 -4.38 28.38
CA SER A 351 -4.17 -3.38 29.25
C SER A 351 -3.72 -2.18 28.43
N SER A 352 -3.83 -0.96 28.99
CA SER A 352 -3.36 0.25 28.32
C SER A 352 -1.86 0.19 28.00
N ALA A 353 -1.07 -0.53 28.82
CA ALA A 353 0.35 -0.73 28.58
C ALA A 353 0.62 -1.57 27.31
N ASP A 354 -0.15 -2.64 27.09
CA ASP A 354 0.01 -3.50 25.91
C ASP A 354 -0.44 -2.77 24.63
N ILE A 355 -1.56 -2.05 24.71
CA ILE A 355 -2.03 -1.21 23.60
C ILE A 355 -0.97 -0.17 23.27
N GLN A 356 -0.46 0.56 24.28
CA GLN A 356 0.56 1.58 24.10
C GLN A 356 1.85 1.00 23.51
N ALA A 357 2.30 -0.18 23.97
CA ALA A 357 3.48 -0.84 23.44
C ALA A 357 3.32 -1.16 21.95
N LYS A 358 2.14 -1.63 21.53
CA LYS A 358 1.86 -1.89 20.12
C LYS A 358 1.79 -0.61 19.29
N LEU A 359 1.15 0.45 19.80
CA LEU A 359 1.13 1.76 19.15
C LEU A 359 2.54 2.30 18.95
N ASN A 360 3.38 2.25 19.99
CA ASN A 360 4.78 2.68 19.94
C ASN A 360 5.59 1.86 18.93
N ALA A 361 5.40 0.54 18.89
CA ALA A 361 6.11 -0.34 17.96
C ALA A 361 5.77 -0.02 16.50
N VAL A 362 4.49 0.23 16.20
CA VAL A 362 4.08 0.64 14.85
C VAL A 362 4.63 2.03 14.52
N PHE A 363 4.52 2.99 15.44
CA PHE A 363 5.05 4.34 15.23
C PHE A 363 6.56 4.33 14.99
N ALA A 364 7.34 3.59 15.78
CA ALA A 364 8.80 3.54 15.64
C ALA A 364 9.26 3.06 14.26
N VAL A 365 8.49 2.18 13.61
CA VAL A 365 8.74 1.77 12.22
C VAL A 365 8.24 2.84 11.25
N GLN A 366 7.04 3.36 11.48
CA GLN A 366 6.33 4.18 10.50
C GLN A 366 6.65 5.67 10.56
N GLU A 367 7.30 6.18 11.60
CA GLU A 367 7.53 7.61 11.83
C GLU A 367 8.23 8.27 10.62
N SER A 368 9.29 7.64 10.10
CA SER A 368 10.08 8.11 8.96
C SER A 368 9.95 7.21 7.72
N ASN A 369 9.08 6.20 7.75
CA ASN A 369 8.90 5.24 6.66
C ASN A 369 7.94 5.74 5.58
N GLN A 370 8.34 6.84 4.93
CA GLN A 370 7.55 7.51 3.91
C GLN A 370 7.23 6.56 2.74
N PHE A 371 8.24 5.92 2.15
CA PHE A 371 8.10 5.15 0.91
C PHE A 371 8.10 3.62 1.09
N GLY A 372 8.20 3.09 2.31
CA GLY A 372 8.17 1.65 2.55
C GLY A 372 6.85 0.99 2.20
N SER A 373 6.85 -0.34 2.21
CA SER A 373 5.70 -1.17 1.85
C SER A 373 4.84 -1.54 3.05
N GLU A 374 5.33 -1.31 4.27
CA GLU A 374 4.61 -1.56 5.51
C GLU A 374 3.34 -0.70 5.57
N ARG A 375 2.22 -1.34 5.92
CA ARG A 375 0.89 -0.74 6.04
C ARG A 375 0.25 -1.22 7.33
N ASN A 376 -0.44 -0.34 8.06
CA ASN A 376 -1.07 -0.70 9.34
C ASN A 376 -2.47 -0.10 9.48
N ALA A 377 -3.40 -0.89 10.02
CA ALA A 377 -4.66 -0.39 10.56
C ALA A 377 -4.77 -0.73 12.06
N LEU A 378 -4.98 0.30 12.87
CA LEU A 378 -5.08 0.26 14.33
C LEU A 378 -6.54 0.55 14.69
N LEU A 379 -7.29 -0.52 14.96
CA LEU A 379 -8.74 -0.46 15.12
C LEU A 379 -9.12 -0.64 16.58
N PHE A 380 -9.99 0.23 17.10
CA PHE A 380 -10.42 0.21 18.49
C PHE A 380 -11.89 -0.18 18.57
N LYS A 381 -12.22 -1.27 19.29
CA LYS A 381 -13.61 -1.62 19.56
C LYS A 381 -14.31 -0.55 20.40
N PRO A 382 -15.66 -0.49 20.41
CA PRO A 382 -16.40 0.36 21.33
C PRO A 382 -15.91 0.21 22.78
N GLY A 383 -15.60 1.33 23.43
CA GLY A 383 -15.06 1.39 24.79
C GLY A 383 -14.18 2.61 25.04
N SER A 384 -13.45 2.58 26.16
CA SER A 384 -12.60 3.67 26.60
C SER A 384 -11.16 3.20 26.79
N TYR A 385 -10.20 3.98 26.32
CA TYR A 385 -8.78 3.62 26.28
C TYR A 385 -7.92 4.77 26.76
N SER A 386 -6.93 4.51 27.62
CA SER A 386 -6.00 5.54 28.11
C SER A 386 -4.64 5.38 27.44
N VAL A 387 -4.48 5.96 26.25
CA VAL A 387 -3.29 5.78 25.39
C VAL A 387 -2.94 7.06 24.63
N ASP A 388 -1.68 7.18 24.23
CA ASP A 388 -1.15 8.21 23.34
C ASP A 388 -0.80 7.56 22.00
N ALA A 389 -1.65 7.77 20.99
CA ALA A 389 -1.45 7.24 19.66
C ALA A 389 -0.80 8.30 18.76
N ASN A 390 0.53 8.26 18.66
CA ASN A 390 1.26 9.02 17.65
C ASN A 390 1.28 8.22 16.34
N ILE A 391 0.84 8.84 15.24
CA ILE A 391 0.57 8.15 13.97
C ILE A 391 1.61 8.54 12.92
N GLY A 392 2.42 7.57 12.51
CA GLY A 392 3.41 7.69 11.44
C GLY A 392 2.82 7.49 10.05
N PHE A 393 3.68 7.34 9.05
CA PHE A 393 3.29 7.07 7.67
C PHE A 393 2.51 5.76 7.52
N ASN A 394 1.73 5.68 6.44
CA ASN A 394 1.01 4.49 6.00
C ASN A 394 0.22 3.76 7.12
N THR A 395 -0.36 4.55 8.03
CA THR A 395 -1.06 4.05 9.22
C THR A 395 -2.43 4.70 9.33
N GLN A 396 -3.46 3.87 9.48
CA GLN A 396 -4.80 4.31 9.86
C GLN A 396 -5.07 3.95 11.31
N ILE A 397 -5.59 4.91 12.08
CA ILE A 397 -6.23 4.66 13.37
C ILE A 397 -7.74 4.91 13.23
N ALA A 398 -8.56 3.95 13.67
CA ALA A 398 -10.01 4.08 13.57
C ALA A 398 -10.78 3.43 14.72
N GLY A 399 -11.90 4.02 15.11
CA GLY A 399 -12.85 3.41 16.03
C GLY A 399 -13.88 2.55 15.29
N LEU A 400 -14.27 1.44 15.89
CA LEU A 400 -15.25 0.48 15.37
C LEU A 400 -16.65 0.71 15.98
N GLY A 401 -16.90 1.91 16.48
CA GLY A 401 -18.21 2.38 16.92
C GLY A 401 -19.15 2.67 15.76
N PHE A 402 -20.45 2.72 16.03
CA PHE A 402 -21.39 3.31 15.07
C PHE A 402 -21.29 4.85 15.10
N SER A 403 -21.03 5.41 16.27
CA SER A 403 -20.74 6.82 16.52
C SER A 403 -19.30 7.00 17.01
N PRO A 404 -18.65 8.16 16.78
CA PRO A 404 -17.33 8.45 17.34
C PRO A 404 -17.29 8.33 18.86
N ASP A 405 -18.35 8.72 19.55
CA ASP A 405 -18.43 8.65 21.01
C ASP A 405 -18.49 7.22 21.58
N ASP A 406 -18.72 6.20 20.74
CA ASP A 406 -18.67 4.80 21.17
C ASP A 406 -17.22 4.36 21.47
N VAL A 407 -16.21 5.07 20.93
CA VAL A 407 -14.77 4.79 21.15
C VAL A 407 -14.11 6.05 21.67
N THR A 408 -13.70 6.06 22.95
CA THR A 408 -13.05 7.22 23.57
C THR A 408 -11.59 6.95 23.89
N ILE A 409 -10.69 7.78 23.37
CA ILE A 409 -9.27 7.83 23.73
C ILE A 409 -9.07 8.92 24.80
N ASN A 410 -8.78 8.53 26.04
CA ASN A 410 -8.32 9.40 27.13
C ASN A 410 -6.81 9.60 27.01
N GLY A 411 -6.41 10.50 26.12
CA GLY A 411 -5.04 10.67 25.67
C GLY A 411 -5.02 11.39 24.33
N TYR A 412 -4.07 11.06 23.46
CA TYR A 412 -3.91 11.73 22.17
C TYR A 412 -4.14 10.78 21.01
N VAL A 413 -4.64 11.34 19.91
CA VAL A 413 -4.55 10.75 18.57
C VAL A 413 -3.89 11.80 17.70
N ARG A 414 -2.57 11.69 17.55
CA ARG A 414 -1.76 12.79 17.07
C ARG A 414 -0.82 12.42 15.94
N ALA A 415 -0.42 13.44 15.20
CA ALA A 415 0.68 13.39 14.26
C ALA A 415 1.64 14.53 14.59
N GLU A 416 2.92 14.20 14.65
CA GLU A 416 4.02 15.13 14.95
C GLU A 416 4.98 15.17 13.74
N ALA A 417 5.82 16.21 13.67
CA ALA A 417 6.82 16.37 12.61
C ALA A 417 8.26 16.27 13.15
N ASP A 418 8.44 15.64 14.32
CA ASP A 418 9.72 15.52 15.01
C ASP A 418 10.79 14.85 14.12
N TRP A 419 10.39 13.82 13.36
CA TRP A 419 11.26 13.07 12.43
C TRP A 419 11.92 13.93 11.34
N PHE A 420 11.33 15.07 11.01
CA PHE A 420 11.81 16.00 9.99
C PHE A 420 12.06 17.39 10.57
N GLY A 421 12.44 17.48 11.85
CA GLY A 421 12.86 18.72 12.48
C GLY A 421 11.76 19.78 12.52
N ASP A 422 10.53 19.39 12.87
CA ASP A 422 9.32 20.21 12.84
C ASP A 422 8.89 20.70 11.45
N ASN A 423 9.46 20.16 10.37
CA ASN A 423 8.93 20.37 9.03
C ASN A 423 7.80 19.38 8.74
N GLY A 424 6.56 19.85 8.81
CA GLY A 424 5.36 19.07 8.53
C GLY A 424 5.06 18.85 7.05
N THR A 425 5.82 19.42 6.11
CA THR A 425 5.50 19.37 4.67
C THR A 425 5.50 17.97 4.07
N GLN A 426 6.05 16.97 4.76
CA GLN A 426 6.07 15.57 4.31
C GLN A 426 5.23 14.63 5.18
N ASN A 427 4.42 15.14 6.12
CA ASN A 427 3.57 14.32 6.98
C ASN A 427 2.30 13.83 6.24
N PHE A 428 2.51 12.90 5.30
CA PHE A 428 1.47 12.34 4.43
C PHE A 428 0.87 11.03 4.96
N TRP A 429 -0.10 10.51 4.21
CA TRP A 429 -0.48 9.09 4.16
C TRP A 429 -0.88 8.48 5.51
N ARG A 430 -1.69 9.18 6.30
CA ARG A 430 -2.10 8.75 7.64
C ARG A 430 -3.52 9.18 7.98
N PHE A 431 -4.27 8.35 8.68
CA PHE A 431 -5.72 8.50 8.78
C PHE A 431 -6.14 8.46 10.24
N ALA A 432 -7.07 9.34 10.63
CA ALA A 432 -7.79 9.25 11.91
C ALA A 432 -9.29 9.24 11.63
N GLU A 433 -10.01 8.23 12.15
CA GLU A 433 -11.42 8.06 11.84
C GLU A 433 -12.30 7.54 13.01
N ASN A 434 -13.50 8.10 13.15
CA ASN A 434 -14.61 7.52 13.94
C ASN A 434 -14.30 7.24 15.42
N MET A 435 -13.72 8.21 16.12
CA MET A 435 -13.50 8.12 17.57
C MET A 435 -13.53 9.48 18.27
N ALA A 436 -13.79 9.45 19.57
CA ALA A 436 -13.63 10.58 20.46
C ALA A 436 -12.24 10.61 21.09
N VAL A 437 -11.71 11.82 21.32
CA VAL A 437 -10.41 12.06 21.94
C VAL A 437 -10.59 13.09 23.05
N ASN A 438 -10.15 12.73 24.25
CA ASN A 438 -10.05 13.58 25.43
C ASN A 438 -8.56 13.90 25.68
N PRO A 439 -7.99 14.91 25.01
CA PRO A 439 -6.59 15.28 25.21
C PRO A 439 -6.36 15.75 26.67
N PRO A 440 -5.39 15.18 27.40
CA PRO A 440 -5.15 15.49 28.82
C PRO A 440 -4.90 16.97 29.12
N ASP A 441 -4.26 17.69 28.20
CA ASP A 441 -3.99 19.13 28.29
C ASP A 441 -5.05 19.99 27.57
N GLY A 442 -6.10 19.36 27.06
CA GLY A 442 -7.15 20.01 26.28
C GLY A 442 -6.77 20.36 24.84
N ASN A 443 -5.62 19.91 24.31
CA ASN A 443 -5.18 20.19 22.94
C ASN A 443 -4.65 18.94 22.22
N ASN A 444 -5.34 18.49 21.18
CA ASN A 444 -4.86 17.41 20.33
C ASN A 444 -4.09 17.98 19.12
N ARG A 445 -2.96 17.41 18.71
CA ARG A 445 -2.21 17.88 17.53
C ARG A 445 -2.35 16.93 16.35
N TRP A 446 -2.70 17.45 15.18
CA TRP A 446 -2.73 16.73 13.91
C TRP A 446 -1.87 17.48 12.88
N ALA A 447 -0.55 17.50 13.10
CA ALA A 447 0.42 18.23 12.28
C ALA A 447 0.70 17.49 10.98
N VAL A 448 -0.15 17.66 9.98
CA VAL A 448 -0.12 16.88 8.73
C VAL A 448 -0.02 17.76 7.48
N SER A 449 0.33 17.13 6.36
CA SER A 449 0.17 17.74 5.03
C SER A 449 -0.92 16.99 4.22
N GLN A 450 -0.74 16.76 2.92
CA GLN A 450 -1.73 16.12 2.05
C GLN A 450 -1.96 14.63 2.39
N ALA A 451 -3.09 14.08 1.91
CA ALA A 451 -3.50 12.68 2.10
C ALA A 451 -3.51 12.19 3.56
N ALA A 452 -3.93 13.08 4.47
CA ALA A 452 -3.99 12.80 5.90
C ALA A 452 -5.38 13.10 6.52
N PRO A 453 -6.43 12.34 6.12
CA PRO A 453 -7.80 12.68 6.48
C PRO A 453 -8.07 12.56 7.98
N PHE A 454 -8.79 13.55 8.52
CA PHE A 454 -9.35 13.56 9.87
C PHE A 454 -10.88 13.51 9.78
N ARG A 455 -11.45 12.30 9.82
CA ARG A 455 -12.86 12.07 9.50
C ARG A 455 -13.64 11.61 10.71
N ARG A 456 -14.84 12.14 10.91
CA ARG A 456 -15.77 11.59 11.91
C ARG A 456 -15.15 11.53 13.31
N MET A 457 -14.40 12.55 13.69
CA MET A 457 -13.70 12.61 14.97
C MET A 457 -14.47 13.49 15.95
N HIS A 458 -14.40 13.18 17.25
CA HIS A 458 -14.88 14.06 18.31
C HIS A 458 -13.71 14.49 19.21
N VAL A 459 -13.16 15.68 18.99
CA VAL A 459 -12.12 16.23 19.86
C VAL A 459 -12.79 17.03 20.97
N ARG A 460 -12.74 16.51 22.20
CA ARG A 460 -13.26 17.17 23.41
C ARG A 460 -12.21 18.14 23.96
N GLY A 461 -11.89 19.14 23.14
CA GLY A 461 -10.81 20.08 23.35
C GLY A 461 -10.48 20.86 22.08
N GLN A 462 -9.27 21.39 22.05
CA GLN A 462 -8.68 22.13 20.93
C GLN A 462 -7.98 21.18 19.95
N LEU A 463 -7.78 21.65 18.71
CA LEU A 463 -7.06 20.91 17.68
C LEU A 463 -5.97 21.80 17.06
N GLN A 464 -4.70 21.47 17.27
CA GLN A 464 -3.55 22.10 16.62
C GLN A 464 -3.25 21.42 15.29
N LEU A 465 -3.16 22.17 14.20
CA LEU A 465 -2.94 21.60 12.86
C LEU A 465 -1.49 21.70 12.37
N ASP A 466 -0.62 22.44 13.04
CA ASP A 466 0.78 22.60 12.65
C ASP A 466 1.75 21.95 13.67
N PRO A 467 3.04 21.78 13.27
CA PRO A 467 4.08 21.24 14.14
C PRO A 467 4.27 22.05 15.43
N ARG A 468 4.90 21.44 16.43
CA ARG A 468 5.06 22.01 17.78
C ARG A 468 5.67 23.41 17.76
N ASN A 469 6.61 23.64 16.86
CA ASN A 469 7.35 24.89 16.73
C ASN A 469 6.90 25.74 15.52
N HIS A 470 5.68 25.52 15.02
CA HIS A 470 5.10 26.27 13.90
C HIS A 470 5.95 26.20 12.61
N GLY A 471 6.66 25.08 12.38
CA GLY A 471 7.39 24.82 11.15
C GLY A 471 6.46 24.66 9.93
N TRP A 472 7.00 24.55 8.72
CA TRP A 472 6.17 24.51 7.50
C TRP A 472 5.17 23.35 7.52
N SER A 473 3.95 23.58 7.04
CA SER A 473 2.91 22.55 6.91
C SER A 473 1.96 22.88 5.75
N SER A 474 1.51 21.84 5.03
CA SER A 474 0.75 21.96 3.78
C SER A 474 -0.45 21.00 3.76
N GLY A 475 -1.23 21.03 4.84
CA GLY A 475 -2.48 20.30 5.00
C GLY A 475 -3.60 20.89 4.13
N GLY A 476 -4.83 20.43 4.27
CA GLY A 476 -5.26 19.25 5.01
C GLY A 476 -6.77 19.11 4.93
N PHE A 477 -7.31 18.07 5.55
CA PHE A 477 -8.70 17.68 5.35
C PHE A 477 -9.38 17.24 6.65
N ILE A 478 -10.43 17.97 7.05
CA ILE A 478 -11.36 17.59 8.12
C ILE A 478 -12.77 17.41 7.55
N ALA A 479 -13.41 16.29 7.85
CA ALA A 479 -14.81 16.08 7.51
C ALA A 479 -15.60 15.36 8.60
N ASP A 480 -16.90 15.61 8.63
CA ASP A 480 -17.86 14.95 9.52
C ASP A 480 -17.48 15.00 11.01
N SER A 481 -16.70 15.99 11.44
CA SER A 481 -16.07 16.00 12.77
C SER A 481 -16.71 17.02 13.71
N LYS A 482 -16.47 16.84 15.00
CA LYS A 482 -16.77 17.80 16.06
C LYS A 482 -15.50 18.12 16.82
N ILE A 483 -15.12 19.39 16.84
CA ILE A 483 -14.05 19.93 17.68
C ILE A 483 -14.72 20.91 18.63
N GLU A 484 -14.76 20.59 19.92
CA GLU A 484 -15.49 21.43 20.90
C GLU A 484 -14.82 22.79 21.09
N GLY A 485 -13.49 22.84 21.01
CA GLY A 485 -12.67 24.04 21.17
C GLY A 485 -12.31 24.73 19.86
N GLN A 486 -11.24 25.52 19.94
CA GLN A 486 -10.64 26.19 18.78
C GLN A 486 -9.80 25.20 17.96
N VAL A 487 -9.93 25.27 16.64
CA VAL A 487 -8.96 24.68 15.72
C VAL A 487 -7.90 25.72 15.41
N PHE A 488 -6.64 25.41 15.70
CA PHE A 488 -5.51 26.27 15.39
C PHE A 488 -4.87 25.89 14.07
N SER A 489 -5.02 26.76 13.07
CA SER A 489 -4.35 26.57 11.78
C SER A 489 -2.83 26.70 11.91
N GLY A 490 -2.36 27.65 12.74
CA GLY A 490 -0.93 27.89 12.93
C GLY A 490 -0.23 28.25 11.60
N SER A 491 0.87 27.58 11.29
CA SER A 491 1.64 27.77 10.05
C SER A 491 1.05 27.08 8.81
N GLN A 492 -0.05 26.34 8.93
CA GLN A 492 -0.67 25.65 7.79
C GLN A 492 -0.95 26.61 6.66
N GLN A 493 -0.41 26.31 5.48
CA GLN A 493 -0.57 27.13 4.28
C GLN A 493 -2.04 27.24 3.87
N GLN A 494 -2.72 26.10 3.83
CA GLN A 494 -4.13 25.98 3.47
C GLN A 494 -4.79 24.85 4.26
N TYR A 495 -6.12 24.80 4.27
CA TYR A 495 -6.87 23.70 4.87
C TYR A 495 -8.31 23.66 4.37
N PHE A 496 -8.86 22.44 4.23
CA PHE A 496 -10.26 22.23 3.88
C PHE A 496 -11.03 21.56 5.02
N THR A 497 -12.15 22.16 5.42
CA THR A 497 -13.06 21.61 6.43
C THR A 497 -14.49 21.57 5.90
N ARG A 498 -15.19 20.43 6.01
CA ARG A 498 -16.60 20.33 5.62
C ARG A 498 -17.45 19.50 6.57
N SER A 499 -18.78 19.63 6.47
CA SER A 499 -19.75 18.84 7.25
C SER A 499 -19.39 18.75 8.74
N SER A 500 -18.89 19.80 9.36
CA SER A 500 -18.28 19.71 10.69
C SER A 500 -18.86 20.74 11.66
N GLN A 501 -18.60 20.52 12.95
CA GLN A 501 -18.86 21.50 13.99
C GLN A 501 -17.54 21.81 14.69
N ILE A 502 -17.20 23.09 14.78
CA ILE A 502 -16.02 23.57 15.48
C ILE A 502 -16.43 24.65 16.48
N GLY A 503 -15.70 24.80 17.59
CA GLY A 503 -15.93 25.91 18.52
C GLY A 503 -15.56 27.24 17.87
N SER A 504 -14.35 27.31 17.30
CA SER A 504 -13.88 28.43 16.48
C SER A 504 -12.67 28.01 15.63
N TRP A 505 -12.19 28.92 14.78
CA TRP A 505 -10.99 28.73 13.98
C TRP A 505 -9.98 29.85 14.26
N SER A 506 -8.69 29.53 14.37
CA SER A 506 -7.61 30.52 14.46
C SER A 506 -6.95 30.72 13.11
N ASN A 507 -6.69 32.00 12.77
CA ASN A 507 -5.88 32.50 11.65
C ASN A 507 -6.10 31.84 10.26
N GLY A 508 -5.55 32.45 9.22
CA GLY A 508 -5.50 31.87 7.88
C GLY A 508 -4.25 32.35 7.19
N VAL A 509 -3.46 31.43 6.63
CA VAL A 509 -2.20 31.77 5.96
C VAL A 509 -2.48 32.13 4.50
N TRP A 510 -2.87 31.17 3.65
CA TRP A 510 -3.16 31.43 2.23
C TRP A 510 -4.59 31.07 1.83
N ASN A 511 -5.12 29.91 2.22
CA ASN A 511 -6.44 29.45 1.76
C ASN A 511 -7.13 28.53 2.79
N MET A 512 -8.00 29.06 3.65
CA MET A 512 -8.80 28.22 4.55
C MET A 512 -10.25 28.18 4.07
N VAL A 513 -10.73 26.98 3.74
CA VAL A 513 -12.02 26.79 3.08
C VAL A 513 -12.95 25.94 3.95
N PHE A 514 -14.17 26.44 4.15
CA PHE A 514 -15.19 25.85 5.01
C PHE A 514 -16.48 25.63 4.23
N VAL A 515 -17.02 24.41 4.24
CA VAL A 515 -18.28 24.09 3.54
C VAL A 515 -19.24 23.34 4.46
N GLY A 516 -20.35 23.97 4.81
CA GLY A 516 -21.33 23.41 5.74
C GLY A 516 -20.76 23.18 7.15
N VAL A 517 -19.91 24.10 7.62
CA VAL A 517 -19.25 24.00 8.92
C VAL A 517 -19.90 24.95 9.92
N SER A 518 -20.48 24.41 10.98
CA SER A 518 -20.98 25.20 12.10
C SER A 518 -19.79 25.69 12.94
N GLY A 519 -19.75 26.99 13.25
CA GLY A 519 -18.65 27.63 13.98
C GLY A 519 -17.46 28.05 13.10
N ALA A 520 -17.58 27.91 11.78
CA ALA A 520 -16.64 28.53 10.84
C ALA A 520 -16.62 30.06 10.99
N PRO A 521 -15.49 30.73 10.66
CA PRO A 521 -15.47 32.19 10.56
C PRO A 521 -16.43 32.68 9.47
N ALA A 522 -16.67 33.98 9.40
CA ALA A 522 -17.38 34.57 8.26
C ALA A 522 -16.48 34.56 7.01
N GLN A 523 -17.10 34.51 5.81
CA GLN A 523 -16.41 34.75 4.55
C GLN A 523 -15.64 36.09 4.64
N SER A 524 -14.34 36.08 4.39
CA SER A 524 -13.50 37.28 4.50
C SER A 524 -12.35 37.35 3.50
N PHE A 525 -12.25 36.42 2.55
CA PHE A 525 -11.25 36.52 1.49
C PHE A 525 -11.36 37.89 0.79
N PRO A 526 -10.25 38.62 0.58
CA PRO A 526 -8.87 38.13 0.61
C PRO A 526 -8.19 38.08 1.98
N GLU A 527 -8.68 38.78 3.01
CA GLU A 527 -7.97 38.93 4.29
C GLU A 527 -8.91 39.05 5.51
N PRO A 528 -8.84 38.12 6.49
CA PRO A 528 -8.15 36.83 6.43
C PRO A 528 -8.67 35.97 5.26
N PRO A 529 -7.85 35.07 4.69
CA PRO A 529 -8.21 34.32 3.49
C PRO A 529 -9.16 33.15 3.78
N TYR A 530 -10.37 33.47 4.24
CA TYR A 530 -11.43 32.53 4.56
C TYR A 530 -12.47 32.48 3.46
N THR A 531 -12.62 31.30 2.86
CA THR A 531 -13.70 30.96 1.93
C THR A 531 -14.75 30.13 2.67
N VAL A 532 -16.00 30.58 2.74
CA VAL A 532 -17.04 30.00 3.61
C VAL A 532 -18.34 29.84 2.85
N ILE A 533 -18.76 28.59 2.69
CA ILE A 533 -20.02 28.19 2.06
C ILE A 533 -20.89 27.57 3.15
N GLY A 534 -22.10 28.12 3.36
CA GLY A 534 -22.95 27.75 4.50
C GLY A 534 -23.49 26.31 4.47
N GLN A 535 -23.55 25.67 3.31
CA GLN A 535 -24.08 24.31 3.14
C GLN A 535 -23.24 23.50 2.15
N VAL A 536 -23.12 22.20 2.39
CA VAL A 536 -22.60 21.23 1.42
C VAL A 536 -23.73 20.88 0.45
N PRO A 537 -23.64 21.20 -0.85
CA PRO A 537 -24.78 21.05 -1.76
C PRO A 537 -25.19 19.60 -2.01
N VAL A 538 -24.20 18.71 -2.16
CA VAL A 538 -24.41 17.27 -2.34
C VAL A 538 -23.21 16.52 -1.77
N ILE A 539 -23.46 15.57 -0.88
CA ILE A 539 -22.39 14.80 -0.25
C ILE A 539 -22.90 13.44 0.21
N ARG A 540 -21.98 12.51 0.29
CA ARG A 540 -22.13 11.27 1.03
C ARG A 540 -20.87 11.11 1.86
N GLU A 541 -21.01 10.75 3.13
CA GLU A 541 -19.82 10.48 3.95
C GLU A 541 -19.20 9.14 3.56
N LYS A 542 -17.90 8.99 3.83
CA LYS A 542 -17.13 7.79 3.51
C LYS A 542 -17.72 6.56 4.21
N PRO A 543 -17.83 5.39 3.55
CA PRO A 543 -18.12 4.13 4.23
C PRO A 543 -17.05 3.78 5.27
N PHE A 544 -17.45 3.17 6.38
CA PHE A 544 -16.53 2.78 7.45
C PHE A 544 -16.89 1.43 8.09
N LEU A 545 -15.87 0.71 8.53
CA LEU A 545 -16.00 -0.55 9.26
C LEU A 545 -16.41 -0.25 10.71
N TYR A 546 -17.39 -0.98 11.23
CA TYR A 546 -17.81 -0.91 12.63
C TYR A 546 -18.29 -2.26 13.16
N ILE A 547 -18.49 -2.34 14.47
CA ILE A 547 -19.07 -3.49 15.16
C ILE A 547 -20.47 -3.09 15.64
N ASN A 548 -21.48 -3.87 15.25
CA ASN A 548 -22.85 -3.65 15.71
C ASN A 548 -23.04 -4.10 17.18
N ALA A 549 -24.21 -3.82 17.75
CA ALA A 549 -24.54 -4.21 19.13
C ALA A 549 -24.49 -5.74 19.39
N ALA A 550 -24.54 -6.57 18.35
CA ALA A 550 -24.42 -8.02 18.43
C ALA A 550 -22.96 -8.52 18.31
N GLY A 551 -21.98 -7.62 18.26
CA GLY A 551 -20.55 -7.97 18.13
C GLY A 551 -20.13 -8.35 16.70
N SER A 552 -20.99 -8.15 15.70
CA SER A 552 -20.70 -8.49 14.30
C SER A 552 -20.10 -7.32 13.54
N TYR A 553 -19.02 -7.57 12.79
CA TYR A 553 -18.45 -6.59 11.87
C TYR A 553 -19.41 -6.28 10.71
N GLN A 554 -19.50 -4.99 10.39
CA GLN A 554 -20.30 -4.46 9.29
C GLN A 554 -19.60 -3.24 8.70
N VAL A 555 -19.95 -2.90 7.46
CA VAL A 555 -19.57 -1.63 6.85
C VAL A 555 -20.81 -0.75 6.78
N PHE A 556 -20.79 0.39 7.48
CA PHE A 556 -21.84 1.38 7.33
C PHE A 556 -21.60 2.19 6.06
N VAL A 557 -22.64 2.34 5.24
CA VAL A 557 -22.65 3.11 4.00
C VAL A 557 -23.59 4.31 4.22
N PRO A 558 -23.05 5.49 4.51
CA PRO A 558 -23.85 6.70 4.71
C PRO A 558 -24.72 7.02 3.48
N ALA A 559 -25.91 7.57 3.71
CA ALA A 559 -26.81 7.99 2.65
C ALA A 559 -26.27 9.23 1.90
N LEU A 560 -26.71 9.39 0.65
CA LEU A 560 -26.55 10.66 -0.07
C LEU A 560 -27.40 11.74 0.61
N ARG A 561 -26.84 12.93 0.77
CA ARG A 561 -27.51 14.08 1.36
C ARG A 561 -27.25 15.32 0.52
N THR A 562 -28.16 16.27 0.61
CA THR A 562 -28.06 17.55 -0.09
C THR A 562 -28.32 18.71 0.86
N ASN A 563 -27.71 19.85 0.57
CA ASN A 563 -27.85 21.12 1.32
C ASN A 563 -27.66 20.94 2.84
N THR A 564 -26.62 20.22 3.24
CA THR A 564 -26.37 19.87 4.65
C THR A 564 -25.38 20.81 5.31
N SER A 565 -25.48 20.96 6.63
CA SER A 565 -24.47 21.58 7.49
C SER A 565 -24.26 20.77 8.77
N GLY A 566 -23.07 20.89 9.35
CA GLY A 566 -22.65 20.13 10.52
C GLY A 566 -22.41 18.65 10.25
N ASN A 567 -21.99 17.95 11.30
CA ASN A 567 -21.72 16.52 11.24
C ASN A 567 -23.02 15.67 11.22
N THR A 568 -22.86 14.39 10.91
CA THR A 568 -23.94 13.42 10.70
C THR A 568 -24.43 12.72 11.97
N TRP A 569 -23.67 12.81 13.05
CA TRP A 569 -23.77 11.87 14.17
C TRP A 569 -23.98 12.52 15.54
N ASP A 570 -23.56 13.77 15.76
CA ASP A 570 -23.72 14.44 17.06
C ASP A 570 -25.21 14.73 17.32
N GLY A 571 -25.77 14.08 18.35
CA GLY A 571 -27.19 14.13 18.66
C GLY A 571 -28.10 13.55 17.55
N LYS A 572 -27.56 12.77 16.62
CA LYS A 572 -28.26 12.28 15.43
C LYS A 572 -27.95 10.80 15.18
N THR A 573 -28.84 10.13 14.47
CA THR A 573 -28.55 8.82 13.87
C THR A 573 -28.26 9.04 12.38
N PRO A 574 -27.02 8.82 11.90
CA PRO A 574 -26.71 8.95 10.49
C PRO A 574 -27.64 8.06 9.64
N ALA A 575 -28.24 8.63 8.61
CA ALA A 575 -28.98 7.86 7.62
C ALA A 575 -28.01 7.07 6.74
N GLY A 576 -28.36 5.82 6.41
CA GLY A 576 -27.53 4.93 5.61
C GLY A 576 -27.95 3.48 5.75
N SER A 577 -27.13 2.58 5.23
CA SER A 577 -27.34 1.13 5.32
C SER A 577 -26.08 0.44 5.82
N SER A 578 -26.23 -0.60 6.63
CA SER A 578 -25.10 -1.40 7.08
C SER A 578 -25.04 -2.72 6.33
N LEU A 579 -23.89 -2.98 5.70
CA LEU A 579 -23.62 -4.20 4.96
C LEU A 579 -22.87 -5.19 5.86
N PRO A 580 -23.33 -6.45 6.00
CA PRO A 580 -22.63 -7.43 6.82
C PRO A 580 -21.27 -7.76 6.22
N ILE A 581 -20.26 -8.02 7.06
CA ILE A 581 -18.91 -8.32 6.59
C ILE A 581 -18.86 -9.54 5.64
N SER A 582 -19.80 -10.48 5.77
CA SER A 582 -19.94 -11.62 4.87
C SER A 582 -20.25 -11.26 3.42
N GLN A 583 -20.69 -10.03 3.14
CA GLN A 583 -20.89 -9.49 1.80
C GLN A 583 -19.57 -9.04 1.14
N PHE A 584 -18.50 -8.88 1.93
CA PHE A 584 -17.21 -8.43 1.44
C PHE A 584 -16.29 -9.60 1.16
N TYR A 585 -15.50 -9.48 0.10
CA TYR A 585 -14.25 -10.18 -0.04
C TYR A 585 -13.18 -9.38 0.69
N ILE A 586 -12.58 -10.01 1.70
CA ILE A 586 -11.48 -9.42 2.48
C ILE A 586 -10.20 -9.66 1.69
N VAL A 587 -9.76 -8.64 0.94
CA VAL A 587 -8.54 -8.70 0.13
C VAL A 587 -7.34 -8.60 1.07
N LYS A 588 -6.45 -9.58 1.02
CA LYS A 588 -5.24 -9.70 1.85
C LYS A 588 -4.00 -9.85 0.97
N PRO A 589 -2.79 -9.51 1.47
CA PRO A 589 -1.56 -9.72 0.74
C PRO A 589 -1.50 -11.13 0.12
N GLY A 590 -1.16 -11.19 -1.17
CA GLY A 590 -1.19 -12.41 -1.98
C GLY A 590 -2.43 -12.58 -2.87
N ALA A 591 -3.53 -11.86 -2.62
CA ALA A 591 -4.69 -11.85 -3.51
C ALA A 591 -4.34 -11.23 -4.87
N THR A 592 -4.72 -11.90 -5.96
CA THR A 592 -4.46 -11.42 -7.32
C THR A 592 -5.61 -10.54 -7.83
N ALA A 593 -5.35 -9.75 -8.88
CA ALA A 593 -6.41 -9.03 -9.59
C ALA A 593 -7.51 -9.97 -10.13
N ALA A 594 -7.19 -11.23 -10.45
CA ALA A 594 -8.15 -12.23 -10.87
C ALA A 594 -9.10 -12.63 -9.73
N ASP A 595 -8.57 -12.85 -8.53
CA ASP A 595 -9.36 -13.19 -7.33
C ASP A 595 -10.32 -12.06 -6.97
N ILE A 596 -9.81 -10.82 -7.01
CA ILE A 596 -10.61 -9.62 -6.75
C ILE A 596 -11.76 -9.52 -7.78
N ASN A 597 -11.46 -9.68 -9.07
CA ASN A 597 -12.48 -9.64 -10.12
C ASN A 597 -13.49 -10.78 -10.01
N ALA A 598 -13.05 -11.99 -9.64
CA ALA A 598 -13.93 -13.12 -9.41
C ALA A 598 -14.90 -12.85 -8.26
N ALA A 599 -14.43 -12.26 -7.16
CA ALA A 599 -15.27 -11.85 -6.04
C ALA A 599 -16.30 -10.78 -6.43
N LEU A 600 -15.87 -9.76 -7.18
CA LEU A 600 -16.77 -8.72 -7.71
C LEU A 600 -17.87 -9.33 -8.60
N ALA A 601 -17.49 -10.25 -9.49
CA ALA A 601 -18.41 -10.98 -10.36
C ALA A 601 -19.40 -11.87 -9.59
N GLN A 602 -19.00 -12.39 -8.43
CA GLN A 602 -19.86 -13.16 -7.52
C GLN A 602 -20.79 -12.28 -6.66
N GLY A 603 -20.79 -10.96 -6.85
CA GLY A 603 -21.66 -10.06 -6.09
C GLY A 603 -21.05 -9.57 -4.77
N LYS A 604 -19.76 -9.81 -4.51
CA LYS A 604 -19.09 -9.29 -3.31
C LYS A 604 -18.71 -7.82 -3.46
N ASP A 605 -18.70 -7.12 -2.34
CA ASP A 605 -17.97 -5.86 -2.16
C ASP A 605 -16.50 -6.15 -1.80
N LEU A 606 -15.64 -5.14 -1.75
CA LEU A 606 -14.23 -5.29 -1.40
C LEU A 606 -13.89 -4.56 -0.10
N LEU A 607 -13.31 -5.29 0.85
CA LEU A 607 -12.60 -4.70 1.98
C LEU A 607 -11.12 -5.01 1.78
N VAL A 608 -10.34 -4.00 1.40
CA VAL A 608 -8.92 -4.15 1.08
C VAL A 608 -8.11 -3.88 2.34
N THR A 609 -7.52 -4.92 2.90
CA THR A 609 -6.74 -4.81 4.15
C THR A 609 -5.39 -4.12 3.89
N PRO A 610 -4.69 -3.64 4.92
CA PRO A 610 -3.46 -2.89 4.74
C PRO A 610 -2.39 -3.74 4.05
N GLY A 611 -1.92 -3.27 2.88
CA GLY A 611 -0.92 -3.95 2.07
C GLY A 611 -0.66 -3.25 0.75
N VAL A 612 0.34 -3.73 0.02
CA VAL A 612 0.68 -3.32 -1.34
C VAL A 612 0.36 -4.47 -2.29
N TYR A 613 -0.49 -4.20 -3.28
CA TYR A 613 -1.12 -5.20 -4.13
C TYR A 613 -0.75 -4.93 -5.59
N HIS A 614 0.04 -5.84 -6.16
CA HIS A 614 0.45 -5.78 -7.56
C HIS A 614 -0.65 -6.35 -8.47
N LEU A 615 -0.96 -5.62 -9.55
CA LEU A 615 -2.07 -5.91 -10.47
C LEU A 615 -1.54 -6.14 -11.88
N ASN A 616 -1.70 -7.37 -12.38
CA ASN A 616 -1.37 -7.71 -13.77
C ASN A 616 -2.53 -7.50 -14.76
N GLN A 617 -3.70 -7.07 -14.27
CA GLN A 617 -4.89 -6.71 -15.03
C GLN A 617 -5.73 -5.73 -14.21
N SER A 618 -6.65 -5.02 -14.87
CA SER A 618 -7.55 -4.10 -14.18
C SER A 618 -8.48 -4.80 -13.22
N ILE A 619 -8.69 -4.19 -12.05
CA ILE A 619 -9.86 -4.48 -11.21
C ILE A 619 -11.09 -3.86 -11.90
N ASN A 620 -12.11 -4.66 -12.20
CA ASN A 620 -13.30 -4.26 -12.95
C ASN A 620 -14.52 -4.20 -12.02
N VAL A 621 -14.88 -2.99 -11.59
CA VAL A 621 -16.08 -2.74 -10.77
C VAL A 621 -17.26 -2.47 -11.71
N THR A 622 -18.06 -3.50 -11.97
CA THR A 622 -19.16 -3.43 -12.95
C THR A 622 -20.56 -3.43 -12.32
N ARG A 623 -20.67 -3.74 -11.04
CA ARG A 623 -21.95 -3.81 -10.31
C ARG A 623 -22.26 -2.47 -9.64
N ALA A 624 -23.47 -1.95 -9.86
CA ALA A 624 -23.97 -0.79 -9.13
C ALA A 624 -23.92 -1.01 -7.61
N ASN A 625 -23.74 0.06 -6.85
CA ASN A 625 -23.64 0.05 -5.39
C ASN A 625 -22.44 -0.68 -4.79
N THR A 626 -21.49 -1.16 -5.60
CA THR A 626 -20.28 -1.82 -5.07
C THR A 626 -19.51 -0.89 -4.14
N VAL A 627 -19.13 -1.40 -2.98
CA VAL A 627 -18.22 -0.72 -2.04
C VAL A 627 -16.82 -1.31 -2.17
N VAL A 628 -15.82 -0.45 -2.36
CA VAL A 628 -14.40 -0.77 -2.29
C VAL A 628 -13.81 0.08 -1.16
N LEU A 629 -13.61 -0.53 0.01
CA LEU A 629 -13.11 0.13 1.21
C LEU A 629 -11.72 -0.39 1.55
N GLY A 630 -10.71 0.47 1.45
CA GLY A 630 -9.35 0.23 1.90
C GLY A 630 -9.17 0.57 3.37
N LEU A 631 -8.33 -0.22 4.04
CA LEU A 631 -7.84 0.01 5.40
C LEU A 631 -6.33 0.26 5.38
N GLY A 632 -5.84 1.11 6.27
CA GLY A 632 -4.41 1.33 6.49
C GLY A 632 -3.65 1.73 5.23
N LEU A 633 -4.24 2.59 4.39
CA LEU A 633 -3.69 3.00 3.10
C LEU A 633 -3.37 1.81 2.18
N ALA A 634 -4.34 0.91 1.99
CA ALA A 634 -4.23 -0.16 1.02
C ALA A 634 -3.85 0.40 -0.37
N THR A 635 -2.84 -0.20 -0.99
CA THR A 635 -2.16 0.35 -2.17
C THR A 635 -2.25 -0.61 -3.35
N PHE A 636 -2.73 -0.17 -4.50
CA PHE A 636 -2.69 -0.91 -5.75
C PHE A 636 -1.57 -0.41 -6.66
N ILE A 637 -0.73 -1.33 -7.15
CA ILE A 637 0.32 -1.05 -8.13
C ILE A 637 0.01 -1.79 -9.44
N PRO A 638 -0.29 -1.09 -10.55
CA PRO A 638 -0.44 -1.73 -11.85
C PRO A 638 0.92 -2.12 -12.44
N ASP A 639 1.07 -3.41 -12.73
CA ASP A 639 2.23 -3.97 -13.42
C ASP A 639 2.00 -3.95 -14.94
N GLY A 640 3.07 -3.87 -15.72
CA GLY A 640 3.01 -3.97 -17.18
C GLY A 640 2.22 -2.84 -17.87
N GLY A 641 1.94 -1.73 -17.17
CA GLY A 641 1.24 -0.58 -17.73
C GLY A 641 -0.28 -0.78 -17.88
N VAL A 642 -0.87 -1.73 -17.13
CA VAL A 642 -2.32 -1.89 -17.09
C VAL A 642 -2.98 -0.71 -16.38
N VAL A 643 -4.27 -0.49 -16.63
CA VAL A 643 -5.04 0.41 -15.75
C VAL A 643 -5.35 -0.33 -14.46
N ALA A 644 -5.09 0.27 -13.29
CA ALA A 644 -5.27 -0.41 -12.01
C ALA A 644 -6.74 -0.74 -11.73
N MET A 645 -7.65 0.21 -11.96
CA MET A 645 -9.08 0.00 -11.75
C MET A 645 -9.96 0.69 -12.79
N ARG A 646 -11.02 -0.02 -13.19
CA ARG A 646 -12.09 0.44 -14.06
C ARG A 646 -13.43 0.31 -13.38
N VAL A 647 -14.19 1.39 -13.35
CA VAL A 647 -15.59 1.40 -12.91
C VAL A 647 -16.47 1.54 -14.14
N ALA A 648 -17.49 0.69 -14.26
CA ALA A 648 -18.50 0.83 -15.31
C ALA A 648 -19.37 2.09 -15.10
N ASP A 649 -20.13 2.49 -16.11
CA ASP A 649 -21.11 3.60 -16.00
C ASP A 649 -22.35 3.13 -15.23
N VAL A 650 -22.19 2.96 -13.91
CA VAL A 650 -23.21 2.40 -13.02
C VAL A 650 -23.38 3.26 -11.76
N ASP A 651 -24.59 3.21 -11.20
CA ASP A 651 -24.94 3.96 -9.99
C ASP A 651 -24.10 3.54 -8.79
N GLY A 652 -23.75 4.53 -7.98
CA GLY A 652 -23.53 4.32 -6.56
C GLY A 652 -22.28 3.53 -6.19
N VAL A 653 -21.26 3.42 -7.04
CA VAL A 653 -20.00 2.80 -6.57
C VAL A 653 -19.36 3.71 -5.52
N LYS A 654 -18.77 3.13 -4.46
CA LYS A 654 -18.00 3.88 -3.46
C LYS A 654 -16.59 3.34 -3.40
N ILE A 655 -15.60 4.15 -3.74
CA ILE A 655 -14.17 3.82 -3.57
C ILE A 655 -13.63 4.68 -2.45
N ALA A 656 -13.06 4.05 -1.43
CA ALA A 656 -12.69 4.71 -0.19
C ALA A 656 -11.33 4.22 0.34
N GLY A 657 -10.38 5.13 0.62
CA GLY A 657 -9.13 4.80 1.32
C GLY A 657 -8.14 3.95 0.52
N ILE A 658 -7.99 4.24 -0.78
CA ILE A 658 -7.12 3.50 -1.70
C ILE A 658 -6.05 4.43 -2.27
N LEU A 659 -4.79 3.99 -2.22
CA LEU A 659 -3.69 4.58 -2.97
C LEU A 659 -3.46 3.81 -4.27
N PHE A 660 -3.47 4.50 -5.41
CA PHE A 660 -3.02 3.97 -6.69
C PHE A 660 -1.58 4.43 -6.93
N ASP A 661 -0.62 3.53 -6.80
CA ASP A 661 0.80 3.83 -6.90
C ASP A 661 1.36 3.29 -8.22
N ALA A 662 1.87 4.17 -9.09
CA ALA A 662 2.21 3.81 -10.45
C ALA A 662 3.41 2.84 -10.52
N GLY A 663 3.26 1.76 -11.30
CA GLY A 663 4.37 0.88 -11.65
C GLY A 663 5.37 1.55 -12.60
N THR A 664 6.51 0.90 -12.82
CA THR A 664 7.61 1.43 -13.67
C THR A 664 7.27 1.48 -15.16
N THR A 665 6.27 0.70 -15.60
CA THR A 665 5.74 0.75 -16.95
C THR A 665 4.58 1.75 -17.00
N ASN A 666 4.63 2.66 -17.97
CA ASN A 666 3.62 3.72 -18.09
C ASN A 666 2.21 3.13 -18.26
N SER A 667 1.35 3.39 -17.29
CA SER A 667 -0.08 3.10 -17.39
C SER A 667 -0.79 4.26 -18.10
N PRO A 668 -1.70 4.02 -19.06
CA PRO A 668 -2.41 5.14 -19.70
C PRO A 668 -3.29 5.89 -18.70
N ILE A 669 -3.90 5.16 -17.75
CA ILE A 669 -4.75 5.67 -16.68
C ILE A 669 -4.47 4.83 -15.42
N LEU A 670 -4.52 5.37 -14.20
CA LEU A 670 -4.52 4.53 -12.98
C LEU A 670 -5.95 4.15 -12.55
N LEU A 671 -6.85 5.13 -12.46
CA LEU A 671 -8.28 4.92 -12.16
C LEU A 671 -9.17 5.54 -13.26
N GLU A 672 -10.04 4.73 -13.86
CA GLU A 672 -11.09 5.20 -14.78
C GLU A 672 -12.48 4.98 -14.17
N VAL A 673 -13.24 6.06 -13.99
CA VAL A 673 -14.62 6.05 -13.47
C VAL A 673 -15.60 6.31 -14.61
N GLY A 674 -16.27 5.24 -15.05
CA GLY A 674 -17.06 5.21 -16.27
C GLY A 674 -16.17 5.07 -17.51
N PRO A 675 -16.54 4.29 -18.53
CA PRO A 675 -15.83 4.27 -19.81
C PRO A 675 -15.96 5.62 -20.54
N SER A 676 -15.01 5.91 -21.44
CA SER A 676 -15.14 7.05 -22.37
C SER A 676 -16.48 7.04 -23.11
N GLY A 677 -17.12 8.21 -23.22
CA GLY A 677 -18.45 8.36 -23.81
C GLY A 677 -19.63 8.08 -22.86
N SER A 678 -19.36 7.91 -21.55
CA SER A 678 -20.42 7.85 -20.52
C SER A 678 -21.31 9.09 -20.59
N THR A 679 -22.62 8.89 -20.60
CA THR A 679 -23.64 9.94 -20.73
C THR A 679 -24.80 9.78 -19.76
N ALA A 680 -24.84 8.68 -19.00
CA ALA A 680 -25.87 8.47 -18.00
C ALA A 680 -25.74 9.53 -16.88
N SER A 681 -26.88 9.95 -16.34
CA SER A 681 -26.92 10.71 -15.10
C SER A 681 -27.08 9.74 -13.94
N HIS A 682 -26.32 9.99 -12.87
CA HIS A 682 -26.31 9.24 -11.63
C HIS A 682 -26.72 10.11 -10.44
N ALA A 683 -27.36 11.27 -10.65
CA ALA A 683 -27.64 12.27 -9.62
C ALA A 683 -28.35 11.72 -8.37
N ALA A 684 -29.22 10.71 -8.51
CA ALA A 684 -29.93 10.10 -7.39
C ALA A 684 -29.04 9.19 -6.52
N ASN A 685 -28.00 8.61 -7.10
CA ASN A 685 -27.06 7.72 -6.42
C ASN A 685 -25.71 7.74 -7.14
N PRO A 686 -24.93 8.82 -6.99
CA PRO A 686 -23.72 9.01 -7.76
C PRO A 686 -22.64 8.02 -7.34
N THR A 687 -21.68 7.74 -8.21
CA THR A 687 -20.42 7.13 -7.75
C THR A 687 -19.65 8.15 -6.90
N SER A 688 -18.96 7.70 -5.85
CA SER A 688 -18.17 8.58 -4.98
C SER A 688 -16.79 8.04 -4.64
N LEU A 689 -15.80 8.94 -4.62
CA LEU A 689 -14.40 8.69 -4.30
C LEU A 689 -14.07 9.39 -2.98
N HIS A 690 -13.52 8.66 -2.02
CA HIS A 690 -13.18 9.19 -0.69
C HIS A 690 -11.76 8.80 -0.30
N ASP A 691 -10.88 9.76 0.02
CA ASP A 691 -9.50 9.44 0.38
C ASP A 691 -8.84 8.54 -0.68
N VAL A 692 -9.11 8.84 -1.95
CA VAL A 692 -8.51 8.15 -3.10
C VAL A 692 -7.29 8.94 -3.51
N PHE A 693 -6.15 8.28 -3.55
CA PHE A 693 -4.87 8.93 -3.79
C PHE A 693 -4.17 8.32 -4.99
N ALA A 694 -3.29 9.09 -5.64
CA ALA A 694 -2.41 8.58 -6.67
C ALA A 694 -0.97 9.06 -6.44
N ARG A 695 0.00 8.18 -6.66
CA ARG A 695 1.43 8.47 -6.56
C ARG A 695 2.14 8.02 -7.84
N ILE A 696 2.98 8.90 -8.40
CA ILE A 696 3.78 8.61 -9.60
C ILE A 696 5.24 8.98 -9.32
N GLY A 697 6.05 8.01 -8.91
CA GLY A 697 7.39 8.29 -8.41
C GLY A 697 7.49 8.17 -6.89
N GLY A 698 8.70 8.33 -6.35
CA GLY A 698 8.98 8.42 -4.91
C GLY A 698 9.42 7.09 -4.31
N ALA A 699 8.67 6.02 -4.54
CA ALA A 699 9.09 4.67 -4.17
C ALA A 699 9.88 3.97 -5.30
N VAL A 700 9.42 4.15 -6.54
CA VAL A 700 10.00 3.62 -7.78
C VAL A 700 9.92 4.70 -8.87
N ALA A 701 10.54 4.48 -10.03
CA ALA A 701 10.36 5.33 -11.21
C ALA A 701 8.99 5.10 -11.87
N GLY A 702 7.92 5.34 -11.12
CA GLY A 702 6.53 5.09 -11.52
C GLY A 702 6.11 6.01 -12.66
N LYS A 703 5.28 5.52 -13.58
CA LYS A 703 4.81 6.29 -14.75
C LYS A 703 3.32 6.08 -14.99
N ALA A 704 2.60 7.15 -15.26
CA ALA A 704 1.23 7.09 -15.77
C ALA A 704 0.94 8.31 -16.63
N THR A 705 0.22 8.16 -17.74
CA THR A 705 -0.16 9.33 -18.56
C THR A 705 -1.19 10.19 -17.82
N VAL A 706 -2.25 9.56 -17.30
CA VAL A 706 -3.25 10.23 -16.44
C VAL A 706 -3.43 9.44 -15.15
N SER A 707 -3.54 10.10 -14.01
CA SER A 707 -3.81 9.38 -12.76
C SER A 707 -5.28 8.97 -12.65
N VAL A 708 -6.19 9.93 -12.77
CA VAL A 708 -7.63 9.68 -12.62
C VAL A 708 -8.41 10.29 -13.79
N VAL A 709 -9.28 9.47 -14.41
CA VAL A 709 -10.26 9.91 -15.41
C VAL A 709 -11.66 9.67 -14.87
N VAL A 710 -12.49 10.72 -14.86
CA VAL A 710 -13.90 10.66 -14.45
C VAL A 710 -14.80 10.96 -15.65
N ASN A 711 -15.34 9.90 -16.25
CA ASN A 711 -16.26 9.98 -17.38
C ASN A 711 -17.73 9.99 -16.94
N SER A 712 -18.09 9.25 -15.89
CA SER A 712 -19.47 9.22 -15.38
C SER A 712 -19.90 10.59 -14.85
N SER A 713 -21.16 10.96 -15.10
CA SER A 713 -21.75 12.19 -14.57
C SER A 713 -22.05 12.07 -13.08
N ASP A 714 -22.22 13.22 -12.43
CA ASP A 714 -22.66 13.38 -11.04
C ASP A 714 -21.68 12.81 -9.98
N VAL A 715 -20.50 12.32 -10.37
CA VAL A 715 -19.50 11.75 -9.47
C VAL A 715 -19.12 12.75 -8.37
N ILE A 716 -19.03 12.26 -7.14
CA ILE A 716 -18.55 13.03 -5.99
C ILE A 716 -17.11 12.62 -5.70
N ILE A 717 -16.18 13.55 -5.85
CA ILE A 717 -14.78 13.40 -5.44
C ILE A 717 -14.65 14.11 -4.09
N ASP A 718 -14.32 13.37 -3.03
CA ASP A 718 -14.30 13.90 -1.66
C ASP A 718 -13.01 13.52 -0.95
N HIS A 719 -12.04 14.44 -1.00
CA HIS A 719 -10.64 14.25 -0.66
C HIS A 719 -9.91 13.33 -1.63
N THR A 720 -9.08 13.94 -2.47
CA THR A 720 -8.12 13.24 -3.31
C THR A 720 -6.80 13.98 -3.30
N TRP A 721 -5.71 13.24 -3.35
CA TRP A 721 -4.37 13.76 -3.60
C TRP A 721 -3.74 12.99 -4.74
N LEU A 722 -3.52 13.68 -5.85
CA LEU A 722 -2.90 13.10 -7.04
C LEU A 722 -1.53 13.75 -7.15
N TRP A 723 -0.47 12.97 -6.93
CA TRP A 723 0.88 13.50 -6.76
C TRP A 723 1.86 12.83 -7.71
N ARG A 724 2.34 13.58 -8.70
CA ARG A 724 3.57 13.21 -9.39
C ARG A 724 4.72 13.54 -8.45
N GLY A 725 5.53 12.55 -8.10
CA GLY A 725 6.55 12.73 -7.08
C GLY A 725 7.55 13.83 -7.37
N ASP A 726 7.83 14.68 -6.38
CA ASP A 726 8.88 15.71 -6.41
C ASP A 726 10.13 15.30 -5.61
N HIS A 727 10.03 14.28 -4.76
CA HIS A 727 11.14 13.74 -3.97
C HIS A 727 11.03 12.21 -3.76
N GLY A 728 12.11 11.61 -3.29
CA GLY A 728 12.26 10.16 -3.14
C GLY A 728 13.01 9.51 -4.31
N SER A 729 12.83 8.21 -4.47
CA SER A 729 13.43 7.42 -5.55
C SER A 729 12.67 7.59 -6.87
N GLY A 730 13.39 7.51 -8.00
CA GLY A 730 12.77 7.49 -9.32
C GLY A 730 12.10 8.80 -9.74
N ILE A 731 12.58 9.94 -9.22
CA ILE A 731 12.06 11.27 -9.55
C ILE A 731 12.87 11.93 -10.67
N GLY A 732 12.18 12.66 -11.55
CA GLY A 732 12.78 13.55 -12.54
C GLY A 732 11.93 13.69 -13.79
N TRP A 733 12.22 14.73 -14.58
CA TRP A 733 11.39 15.14 -15.72
C TRP A 733 11.11 14.01 -16.72
N ASN A 734 12.10 13.15 -16.98
CA ASN A 734 11.97 11.99 -17.88
C ASN A 734 11.88 10.65 -17.13
N THR A 735 11.83 10.68 -15.78
CA THR A 735 11.89 9.51 -14.92
C THR A 735 10.51 9.07 -14.46
N ASN A 736 9.75 9.92 -13.79
CA ASN A 736 8.38 9.66 -13.34
C ASN A 736 7.37 10.47 -14.16
N THR A 737 7.36 10.23 -15.47
CA THR A 737 6.54 11.02 -16.40
C THR A 737 5.04 10.84 -16.13
N ALA A 738 4.34 11.98 -16.05
CA ALA A 738 2.88 12.01 -16.00
C ALA A 738 2.32 13.32 -16.54
N ASP A 739 1.37 13.23 -17.46
CA ASP A 739 0.81 14.39 -18.16
C ASP A 739 -0.23 15.13 -17.30
N ASN A 740 -1.21 14.41 -16.77
CA ASN A 740 -2.35 14.99 -16.05
C ASN A 740 -2.66 14.21 -14.77
N GLY A 741 -3.06 14.92 -13.71
CA GLY A 741 -3.55 14.28 -12.50
C GLY A 741 -5.00 13.85 -12.67
N LEU A 742 -5.88 14.83 -12.89
CA LEU A 742 -7.31 14.60 -13.02
C LEU A 742 -7.84 15.06 -14.37
N VAL A 743 -8.59 14.20 -15.04
CA VAL A 743 -9.40 14.57 -16.22
C VAL A 743 -10.87 14.27 -15.93
N VAL A 744 -11.72 15.30 -15.97
CA VAL A 744 -13.16 15.20 -15.71
C VAL A 744 -13.93 15.44 -17.01
N ASN A 745 -14.53 14.38 -17.55
CA ASN A 745 -15.39 14.43 -18.73
C ASN A 745 -16.88 14.43 -18.38
N GLY A 746 -17.25 13.81 -17.26
CA GLY A 746 -18.63 13.72 -16.80
C GLY A 746 -19.25 15.08 -16.45
N SER A 747 -20.55 15.21 -16.66
CA SER A 747 -21.29 16.42 -16.27
C SER A 747 -21.62 16.40 -14.77
N ASN A 748 -21.82 17.57 -14.15
CA ASN A 748 -22.23 17.74 -12.75
C ASN A 748 -21.35 17.05 -11.71
N VAL A 749 -20.09 16.75 -12.05
CA VAL A 749 -19.10 16.22 -11.10
C VAL A 749 -18.83 17.27 -10.02
N THR A 750 -18.76 16.85 -8.76
CA THR A 750 -18.47 17.74 -7.63
C THR A 750 -17.23 17.26 -6.89
N ALA A 751 -16.24 18.12 -6.73
CA ALA A 751 -15.01 17.88 -5.98
C ALA A 751 -14.98 18.67 -4.68
N TYR A 752 -14.59 18.02 -3.59
CA TYR A 752 -14.34 18.62 -2.27
C TYR A 752 -12.93 18.24 -1.83
N GLY A 753 -12.10 19.22 -1.43
CA GLY A 753 -10.74 18.94 -0.98
C GLY A 753 -9.88 18.31 -2.07
N LEU A 754 -9.71 19.01 -3.21
CA LEU A 754 -8.95 18.54 -4.35
C LEU A 754 -7.48 18.98 -4.25
N PHE A 755 -6.55 18.03 -4.18
CA PHE A 755 -5.11 18.28 -4.17
C PHE A 755 -4.48 17.59 -5.39
N VAL A 756 -3.80 18.34 -6.27
CA VAL A 756 -3.20 17.77 -7.49
C VAL A 756 -1.89 18.49 -7.80
N GLU A 757 -0.78 17.76 -7.90
CA GLU A 757 0.56 18.38 -7.89
C GLU A 757 1.55 17.77 -8.89
N HIS A 758 2.41 18.66 -9.41
CA HIS A 758 3.64 18.42 -10.17
C HIS A 758 3.52 17.69 -11.51
N TYR A 759 2.32 17.57 -12.09
CA TYR A 759 2.16 16.96 -13.41
C TYR A 759 2.81 17.81 -14.51
N GLN A 760 3.27 17.15 -15.58
CA GLN A 760 4.04 17.78 -16.65
C GLN A 760 3.19 18.68 -17.55
N LYS A 761 1.87 18.46 -17.61
CA LYS A 761 0.93 19.31 -18.36
C LYS A 761 -0.12 19.90 -17.41
N TYR A 762 -1.35 20.08 -17.88
CA TYR A 762 -2.45 20.54 -17.04
C TYR A 762 -2.65 19.57 -15.87
N ASN A 763 -2.57 20.07 -14.64
CA ASN A 763 -2.68 19.19 -13.48
C ASN A 763 -4.14 18.69 -13.34
N VAL A 764 -5.11 19.56 -13.57
CA VAL A 764 -6.53 19.26 -13.73
C VAL A 764 -7.05 19.72 -15.10
N VAL A 765 -7.80 18.86 -15.78
CA VAL A 765 -8.58 19.19 -16.99
C VAL A 765 -10.05 18.90 -16.74
N TRP A 766 -10.90 19.89 -16.96
CA TRP A 766 -12.34 19.81 -16.78
C TRP A 766 -13.08 20.07 -18.09
N ASN A 767 -13.65 19.00 -18.66
CA ASN A 767 -14.34 19.02 -19.95
C ASN A 767 -15.88 19.00 -19.79
N GLY A 768 -16.39 18.50 -18.65
CA GLY A 768 -17.83 18.38 -18.39
C GLY A 768 -18.50 19.68 -17.89
N ASN A 769 -19.77 19.88 -18.25
CA ASN A 769 -20.58 21.01 -17.76
C ASN A 769 -21.08 20.79 -16.33
N GLY A 770 -21.44 21.85 -15.63
CA GLY A 770 -22.02 21.81 -14.28
C GLY A 770 -21.02 21.43 -13.19
N GLY A 771 -19.73 21.36 -13.52
CA GLY A 771 -18.69 20.98 -12.59
C GLY A 771 -18.56 21.93 -11.41
N ARG A 772 -18.31 21.39 -10.22
CA ARG A 772 -18.11 22.18 -9.00
C ARG A 772 -16.87 21.75 -8.23
N THR A 773 -16.06 22.70 -7.79
CA THR A 773 -14.89 22.41 -6.95
C THR A 773 -14.89 23.28 -5.69
N TYR A 774 -14.87 22.65 -4.54
CA TYR A 774 -14.73 23.30 -3.23
C TYR A 774 -13.37 22.95 -2.66
N PHE A 775 -12.52 23.95 -2.55
CA PHE A 775 -11.10 23.84 -2.26
C PHE A 775 -10.29 23.17 -3.38
N PHE A 776 -9.23 23.86 -3.81
CA PHE A 776 -8.18 23.29 -4.64
C PHE A 776 -6.81 23.74 -4.15
N GLN A 777 -5.87 22.80 -4.09
CA GLN A 777 -4.46 23.07 -3.87
C GLN A 777 -3.64 22.41 -4.97
N ASN A 778 -2.65 23.14 -5.46
CA ASN A 778 -1.71 22.68 -6.47
C ASN A 778 -0.33 23.28 -6.26
N GLU A 779 0.68 22.49 -6.60
CA GLU A 779 2.00 22.96 -6.97
C GLU A 779 2.32 22.53 -8.40
N LEU A 780 2.87 23.44 -9.20
CA LEU A 780 3.37 23.17 -10.54
C LEU A 780 4.64 22.28 -10.47
N PRO A 781 5.04 21.58 -11.56
CA PRO A 781 6.23 20.74 -11.54
C PRO A 781 7.47 21.57 -11.22
N TYR A 782 8.31 21.09 -10.32
CA TYR A 782 9.54 21.79 -9.94
C TYR A 782 10.67 21.63 -10.97
N ASP A 783 10.59 20.52 -11.70
CA ASP A 783 11.66 19.93 -12.48
C ASP A 783 11.59 20.08 -14.01
N PRO A 784 10.77 20.96 -14.65
CA PRO A 784 10.98 21.22 -16.06
C PRO A 784 12.40 21.75 -16.29
N PRO A 785 13.16 21.20 -17.26
CA PRO A 785 14.59 21.51 -17.40
C PRO A 785 14.88 22.90 -17.96
N ASN A 786 13.90 23.52 -18.62
CA ASN A 786 13.92 24.90 -19.10
C ASN A 786 12.56 25.30 -19.67
N GLN A 787 12.35 26.59 -19.90
CA GLN A 787 11.10 27.10 -20.47
C GLN A 787 10.71 26.43 -21.80
N ALA A 788 11.67 26.19 -22.71
CA ALA A 788 11.39 25.65 -24.05
C ALA A 788 10.84 24.22 -23.99
N SER A 789 11.27 23.41 -23.02
CA SER A 789 10.76 22.07 -22.76
C SER A 789 9.35 22.05 -22.16
N TRP A 790 8.92 23.18 -21.60
CA TRP A 790 7.64 23.33 -20.91
C TRP A 790 6.85 24.50 -21.51
N MET A 791 6.56 24.38 -22.81
CA MET A 791 5.64 25.24 -23.55
C MET A 791 4.38 24.45 -23.91
N ASN A 792 3.24 25.14 -23.92
CA ASN A 792 1.99 24.65 -24.51
C ASN A 792 1.67 25.49 -25.75
N GLY A 793 2.20 25.10 -26.91
CA GLY A 793 2.18 25.93 -28.11
C GLY A 793 2.91 27.25 -27.88
N SER A 794 2.22 28.39 -28.03
CA SER A 794 2.77 29.71 -27.71
C SER A 794 2.63 30.12 -26.24
N THR A 795 1.92 29.33 -25.42
CA THR A 795 1.70 29.60 -24.00
C THR A 795 2.86 29.06 -23.17
N ARG A 796 3.34 29.86 -22.21
CA ARG A 796 4.42 29.44 -21.29
C ARG A 796 3.86 28.48 -20.25
N GLY A 797 4.29 27.22 -20.29
CA GLY A 797 3.80 26.17 -19.38
C GLY A 797 2.34 25.81 -19.57
N TYR A 798 1.83 25.07 -18.59
CA TYR A 798 0.44 24.62 -18.49
C TYR A 798 -0.17 25.13 -17.19
N ALA A 799 -1.45 25.46 -17.21
CA ALA A 799 -2.18 25.87 -16.01
C ALA A 799 -2.33 24.70 -15.03
N ALA A 800 -2.46 25.00 -13.73
CA ALA A 800 -2.82 24.01 -12.73
C ALA A 800 -4.21 23.42 -12.99
N TYR A 801 -5.14 24.26 -13.44
CA TYR A 801 -6.54 23.88 -13.62
C TYR A 801 -7.08 24.49 -14.92
N LYS A 802 -7.40 23.62 -15.88
CA LYS A 802 -8.00 23.96 -17.16
C LYS A 802 -9.49 23.60 -17.16
N VAL A 803 -10.37 24.56 -17.39
CA VAL A 803 -11.74 24.31 -17.84
C VAL A 803 -11.77 24.44 -19.35
N ALA A 804 -12.24 23.42 -20.07
CA ALA A 804 -12.25 23.41 -21.53
C ALA A 804 -13.11 24.55 -22.10
N ASP A 805 -12.73 25.07 -23.27
CA ASP A 805 -13.37 26.27 -23.84
C ASP A 805 -14.83 26.03 -24.24
N SER A 806 -15.21 24.77 -24.45
CA SER A 806 -16.58 24.34 -24.73
C SER A 806 -17.49 24.29 -23.51
N VAL A 807 -16.95 24.42 -22.30
CA VAL A 807 -17.74 24.40 -21.05
C VAL A 807 -18.47 25.72 -20.89
N THR A 808 -19.76 25.62 -20.62
CA THR A 808 -20.66 26.78 -20.43
C THR A 808 -21.04 27.01 -18.98
N THR A 809 -20.89 25.99 -18.12
CA THR A 809 -21.18 26.06 -16.69
C THR A 809 -20.11 25.34 -15.88
N HIS A 810 -19.50 26.04 -14.93
CA HIS A 810 -18.53 25.51 -13.98
C HIS A 810 -18.44 26.46 -12.79
N GLU A 811 -18.22 25.97 -11.58
CA GLU A 811 -18.04 26.87 -10.43
C GLU A 811 -17.04 26.35 -9.41
N ALA A 812 -16.13 27.20 -8.94
CA ALA A 812 -15.14 26.77 -7.95
C ALA A 812 -14.84 27.82 -6.88
N TRP A 813 -14.49 27.37 -5.68
CA TRP A 813 -14.27 28.20 -4.49
C TRP A 813 -12.97 27.84 -3.77
N GLY A 814 -12.16 28.84 -3.43
CA GLY A 814 -10.94 28.71 -2.62
C GLY A 814 -9.86 27.88 -3.31
N LEU A 815 -9.19 28.42 -4.32
CA LEU A 815 -8.22 27.68 -5.14
C LEU A 815 -6.83 28.30 -5.08
N GLY A 816 -5.81 27.49 -4.82
CA GLY A 816 -4.39 27.90 -4.82
C GLY A 816 -3.56 27.13 -5.83
N SER A 817 -2.65 27.83 -6.53
CA SER A 817 -1.59 27.21 -7.35
C SER A 817 -0.23 27.83 -7.06
N TYR A 818 0.76 27.01 -6.74
CA TYR A 818 2.08 27.45 -6.29
C TYR A 818 3.15 27.02 -7.30
N CYS A 819 4.26 27.77 -7.37
CA CYS A 819 5.43 27.36 -8.13
C CYS A 819 6.71 27.35 -7.29
N TYR A 820 7.54 26.34 -7.53
CA TYR A 820 8.88 26.20 -6.97
C TYR A 820 9.79 25.54 -8.03
N PHE A 821 10.02 26.24 -9.15
CA PHE A 821 10.84 25.75 -10.26
C PHE A 821 12.33 25.74 -9.87
N ASN A 822 12.72 24.88 -8.94
CA ASN A 822 14.07 24.87 -8.36
C ASN A 822 15.14 24.36 -9.35
N VAL A 823 14.75 23.59 -10.37
CA VAL A 823 15.66 23.13 -11.42
C VAL A 823 16.02 24.27 -12.38
N ASP A 824 15.05 25.08 -12.78
CA ASP A 824 15.27 26.32 -13.53
C ASP A 824 14.36 27.45 -13.00
N PRO A 825 14.87 28.26 -12.06
CA PRO A 825 14.12 29.39 -11.50
C PRO A 825 13.76 30.50 -12.49
N SER A 826 14.22 30.45 -13.74
CA SER A 826 13.84 31.41 -14.77
C SER A 826 12.50 31.08 -15.45
N ILE A 827 11.94 29.88 -15.19
CA ILE A 827 10.67 29.44 -15.74
C ILE A 827 9.54 30.37 -15.31
N VAL A 828 8.68 30.68 -16.29
CA VAL A 828 7.41 31.38 -16.10
C VAL A 828 6.27 30.46 -16.51
N ALA A 829 5.35 30.19 -15.59
CA ALA A 829 4.02 29.71 -15.94
C ALA A 829 3.16 30.91 -16.36
N GLU A 830 2.48 30.82 -17.49
CA GLU A 830 1.66 31.92 -18.00
C GLU A 830 0.50 32.26 -17.04
N ARG A 831 -0.09 31.24 -16.42
CA ARG A 831 -1.25 31.40 -15.53
C ARG A 831 -1.40 30.21 -14.58
N GLY A 832 -1.99 30.43 -13.42
CA GLY A 832 -2.42 29.35 -12.52
C GLY A 832 -3.68 28.64 -13.02
N PHE A 833 -4.66 29.41 -13.48
CA PHE A 833 -5.98 28.91 -13.91
C PHE A 833 -6.28 29.31 -15.36
N GLU A 834 -6.85 28.40 -16.15
CA GLU A 834 -7.19 28.65 -17.57
C GLU A 834 -8.63 28.21 -17.86
N VAL A 835 -9.52 29.15 -18.21
CA VAL A 835 -10.96 28.89 -18.28
C VAL A 835 -11.62 29.71 -19.39
N PRO A 836 -12.79 29.31 -19.95
CA PRO A 836 -13.54 30.18 -20.84
C PRO A 836 -14.14 31.35 -20.07
N ASN A 837 -14.10 32.54 -20.66
CA ASN A 837 -14.77 33.73 -20.12
C ASN A 837 -16.25 33.72 -20.54
N THR A 838 -17.07 32.98 -19.80
CA THR A 838 -18.52 32.91 -20.02
C THR A 838 -19.27 33.12 -18.70
N PRO A 839 -20.50 33.69 -18.70
CA PRO A 839 -21.20 34.02 -17.46
C PRO A 839 -21.47 32.84 -16.52
N GLY A 840 -21.53 31.61 -17.04
CA GLY A 840 -21.78 30.40 -16.27
C GLY A 840 -20.53 29.73 -15.69
N VAL A 841 -19.33 30.19 -16.05
CA VAL A 841 -18.05 29.66 -15.56
C VAL A 841 -17.49 30.64 -14.54
N ARG A 842 -17.64 30.34 -13.25
CA ARG A 842 -17.38 31.28 -12.15
C ARG A 842 -16.35 30.72 -11.17
N PHE A 843 -15.49 31.57 -10.65
CA PHE A 843 -14.47 31.22 -9.67
C PHE A 843 -14.47 32.26 -8.56
N HIS A 844 -14.25 31.79 -7.34
CA HIS A 844 -14.24 32.59 -6.13
C HIS A 844 -12.97 32.28 -5.34
N ASP A 845 -12.31 33.31 -4.84
CA ASP A 845 -11.19 33.20 -3.90
C ASP A 845 -10.00 32.39 -4.48
N LEU A 846 -9.45 32.90 -5.59
CA LEU A 846 -8.29 32.37 -6.29
C LEU A 846 -7.00 32.98 -5.75
N LEU A 847 -5.92 32.20 -5.72
CA LEU A 847 -4.58 32.73 -5.50
C LEU A 847 -3.47 31.96 -6.23
N THR A 848 -2.37 32.66 -6.49
CA THR A 848 -1.12 32.07 -6.95
C THR A 848 0.06 32.51 -6.10
N VAL A 849 1.06 31.63 -5.92
CA VAL A 849 2.24 31.89 -5.07
C VAL A 849 3.52 31.44 -5.78
N SER A 850 4.59 32.24 -5.72
CA SER A 850 5.95 31.80 -6.02
C SER A 850 6.69 31.54 -4.72
N LEU A 851 7.20 30.32 -4.54
CA LEU A 851 7.85 29.88 -3.32
C LEU A 851 9.34 30.27 -3.36
N GLY A 852 9.74 31.23 -2.53
CA GLY A 852 11.13 31.65 -2.40
C GLY A 852 11.76 32.23 -3.67
N GLY A 853 10.96 32.70 -4.63
CA GLY A 853 11.43 33.26 -5.90
C GLY A 853 11.87 32.22 -6.94
N ASN A 854 11.48 30.95 -6.78
CA ASN A 854 11.80 29.88 -7.72
C ASN A 854 10.77 29.86 -8.86
N GLY A 855 11.01 30.74 -9.83
CA GLY A 855 10.17 31.00 -10.99
C GLY A 855 8.93 31.85 -10.69
N THR A 856 8.10 32.02 -11.70
CA THR A 856 7.00 33.00 -11.71
C THR A 856 5.71 32.38 -12.24
N ILE A 857 4.57 32.80 -11.68
CA ILE A 857 3.26 32.61 -12.32
C ILE A 857 2.78 33.99 -12.78
N ALA A 858 2.70 34.23 -14.09
CA ALA A 858 2.51 35.58 -14.64
C ALA A 858 1.11 36.16 -14.37
N HIS A 859 0.09 35.30 -14.27
CA HIS A 859 -1.29 35.69 -13.97
C HIS A 859 -1.96 34.66 -13.05
N VAL A 860 -2.90 35.12 -12.22
CA VAL A 860 -3.71 34.20 -11.41
C VAL A 860 -4.57 33.33 -12.33
N ILE A 861 -5.43 33.96 -13.13
CA ILE A 861 -6.39 33.30 -14.00
C ILE A 861 -6.42 33.95 -15.38
N ASN A 862 -6.31 33.16 -16.44
CA ASN A 862 -6.23 33.64 -17.83
C ASN A 862 -5.16 34.73 -18.00
N SER A 863 -5.58 35.99 -18.15
CA SER A 863 -4.73 37.17 -18.27
C SER A 863 -4.99 38.19 -17.14
N THR A 864 -5.56 37.72 -16.02
CA THR A 864 -6.03 38.53 -14.89
C THR A 864 -5.28 38.15 -13.61
N GLY A 865 -4.96 39.17 -12.80
CA GLY A 865 -4.12 39.04 -11.62
C GLY A 865 -2.65 39.34 -11.93
N ASP A 866 -1.98 39.95 -10.97
CA ASP A 866 -0.55 40.26 -11.05
C ASP A 866 0.30 38.98 -11.03
N ALA A 867 1.60 39.13 -11.36
CA ALA A 867 2.53 38.03 -11.32
C ALA A 867 2.88 37.64 -9.87
N ALA A 868 2.77 36.36 -9.53
CA ALA A 868 3.33 35.79 -8.31
C ALA A 868 4.83 35.54 -8.53
N GLN A 869 5.67 36.30 -7.82
CA GLN A 869 7.13 36.34 -8.03
C GLN A 869 7.85 36.89 -6.78
N GLY A 870 9.19 36.87 -6.82
CA GLY A 870 10.03 37.40 -5.75
C GLY A 870 10.21 36.44 -4.58
N THR A 871 11.15 36.74 -3.68
CA THR A 871 11.58 35.83 -2.62
C THR A 871 10.71 35.84 -1.37
N ALA A 872 9.80 36.81 -1.25
CA ALA A 872 8.97 37.01 -0.06
C ALA A 872 7.80 36.02 0.07
N THR A 873 7.51 35.21 -0.97
CA THR A 873 6.43 34.21 -0.96
C THR A 873 5.07 34.83 -0.63
N VAL A 874 4.69 35.88 -1.36
CA VAL A 874 3.43 36.61 -1.15
C VAL A 874 2.37 36.12 -2.13
N PRO A 875 1.18 35.68 -1.66
CA PRO A 875 0.08 35.31 -2.55
C PRO A 875 -0.46 36.49 -3.36
N VAL A 876 -0.67 36.28 -4.65
CA VAL A 876 -1.49 37.16 -5.49
C VAL A 876 -2.90 36.60 -5.52
N LYS A 877 -3.89 37.42 -5.14
CA LYS A 877 -5.27 36.99 -4.89
C LYS A 877 -6.25 37.62 -5.89
N ILE A 878 -7.25 36.85 -6.32
CA ILE A 878 -8.42 37.31 -7.08
C ILE A 878 -9.67 36.81 -6.37
N VAL A 879 -10.56 37.73 -5.96
CA VAL A 879 -11.77 37.39 -5.20
C VAL A 879 -12.83 36.72 -6.08
N SER A 880 -12.98 37.16 -7.34
CA SER A 880 -14.01 36.65 -8.24
C SER A 880 -13.55 36.64 -9.70
N TYR A 881 -14.06 35.71 -10.49
CA TYR A 881 -13.83 35.64 -11.94
C TYR A 881 -14.98 34.89 -12.66
N PRO A 882 -15.36 35.26 -13.91
CA PRO A 882 -15.06 36.53 -14.53
C PRO A 882 -15.71 37.69 -13.78
#